data_AF-A0A661NYM5-F1
#
_entry.id   AF-A0A661NYM5-F1
#
_cell.length_a   1.000
_cell.length_b   1.000
_cell.length_c   1.000
_cell.angle_alpha   90.00
_cell.angle_beta   90.00
_cell.angle_gamma   90.00
#
_symmetry.space_group_name_H-M   'P 1'
#
loop_
_entity.id
_entity.type
_entity.pdbx_description
1 polymer ?
#
loop_
_entity_poly.entity_id
_entity_poly.type
_entity_poly.pdbx_seq_one_letter_code
_entity_poly.pdbx_strand_id
1 'polypeptide(L)'
;ILGISMNCLIKFFSVSKYIFGRILDCLLADVYFGKHMAGMPYGSIVFFPCQDNILCCGLTGIVSFKKKNKIDSSVDIISLKDILKKSQDHCYTKCRQNDLNLEDYYLGGEKQIDALFQKVRNLKCNDLFYNLFIKQESQVEIVKFSHRLSEFVDSESKLLTDHMGHLESDDVEILSRRIDKIKDIAWCLTSEIADNIEKVKYLILHEHETFNIYVVNIFKQINAVLNSIDRLEVRGRDSAGISMMFVLDSFEFDRFEETIKRENLYDRLKERSDHDILINLGISVNESEDENGHKLIVIAITYKAVAEVGSLGDNVHFLREQIKNDKILHKLVSFCPKCHTISAHTRWASVGAISEPNCHPVDNTTTGSGVPKSGIIHACLNGDIDNYMELKKKYEKHGCFIPQDVTTDTKIIPLQIEKYINQGFEVQEAFRLAVNDFKGSHAISVHTTLAPGKIFLAQKGSGQAIFIGIAKDHYMPSSEVYGLIEETPFFIKMDGEKEVEGKDGMTQGQIFVLDQCSAGGIDGIKATYYDNTPIVLGKNDIKYTEITSRDIDRQDFPHYFLKEISESPHSVEKTLQNRWKIKKDKIGQYVITLDNKTFPKTLQKALLNKKIRRIFFVGQGTAGVAAHTCADILNYYMDDPSFYISAIKASELSGFKLNDDDDKKMMEDSLVIAISQSGTTTDTNRTVDMVKERGAYTMAIVNRRDSDITFKVDGVM
;
A
#
# COMPACT_ATOMS: atom_id res chain seq x y z
N ILE A 1 -9.30 71.51 -7.04
CA ILE A 1 -8.22 70.64 -6.51
C ILE A 1 -8.86 69.29 -6.22
N LEU A 2 -8.99 68.49 -7.27
CA LEU A 2 -9.36 67.08 -7.24
C LEU A 2 -8.05 66.31 -7.38
N GLY A 3 -7.76 65.47 -6.41
CA GLY A 3 -6.51 64.71 -6.34
C GLY A 3 -6.62 63.53 -5.39
N ILE A 4 -7.69 62.75 -5.50
CA ILE A 4 -7.71 61.41 -4.91
C ILE A 4 -6.82 60.56 -5.81
N SER A 5 -5.69 60.09 -5.27
CA SER A 5 -4.75 59.29 -6.06
C SER A 5 -5.41 58.01 -6.55
N MET A 6 -5.15 57.64 -7.80
CA MET A 6 -5.67 56.43 -8.45
C MET A 6 -5.32 55.17 -7.64
N ASN A 7 -4.22 55.20 -6.87
CA ASN A 7 -3.82 54.14 -5.94
C ASN A 7 -4.74 53.98 -4.73
N CYS A 8 -5.40 55.04 -4.26
CA CYS A 8 -6.36 54.97 -3.14
C CYS A 8 -7.67 54.31 -3.58
N LEU A 9 -8.16 54.62 -4.79
CA LEU A 9 -9.32 53.96 -5.39
C LEU A 9 -9.05 52.48 -5.68
N ILE A 10 -7.88 52.14 -6.23
CA ILE A 10 -7.50 50.75 -6.51
C ILE A 10 -7.37 49.92 -5.21
N LYS A 11 -6.79 50.48 -4.13
CA LYS A 11 -6.76 49.82 -2.81
C LYS A 11 -8.17 49.64 -2.23
N PHE A 12 -9.05 50.63 -2.36
CA PHE A 12 -10.41 50.53 -1.85
C PHE A 12 -11.23 49.47 -2.62
N PHE A 13 -11.09 49.41 -3.95
CA PHE A 13 -11.70 48.35 -4.76
C PHE A 13 -11.08 46.97 -4.51
N SER A 14 -9.77 46.86 -4.28
CA SER A 14 -9.08 45.61 -3.92
C SER A 14 -9.53 45.05 -2.56
N VAL A 15 -9.61 45.91 -1.54
CA VAL A 15 -10.08 45.53 -0.21
C VAL A 15 -11.57 45.22 -0.22
N SER A 16 -12.36 46.00 -0.96
CA SER A 16 -13.80 45.74 -1.18
C SER A 16 -14.01 44.40 -1.88
N LYS A 17 -13.31 44.09 -2.98
CA LYS A 17 -13.43 42.82 -3.71
C LYS A 17 -12.94 41.62 -2.87
N TYR A 18 -11.93 41.83 -2.03
CA TYR A 18 -11.41 40.81 -1.11
C TYR A 18 -12.38 40.51 0.04
N ILE A 19 -13.00 41.55 0.62
CA ILE A 19 -14.02 41.41 1.66
C ILE A 19 -15.30 40.83 1.06
N PHE A 20 -15.74 41.30 -0.10
CA PHE A 20 -16.92 40.81 -0.80
C PHE A 20 -16.75 39.36 -1.26
N GLY A 21 -15.56 38.96 -1.72
CA GLY A 21 -15.23 37.57 -2.04
C GLY A 21 -15.29 36.65 -0.81
N ARG A 22 -14.78 37.08 0.35
CA ARG A 22 -14.89 36.32 1.61
C ARG A 22 -16.32 36.25 2.15
N ILE A 23 -17.12 37.30 1.96
CA ILE A 23 -18.53 37.31 2.33
C ILE A 23 -19.32 36.37 1.40
N LEU A 24 -19.03 36.38 0.09
CA LEU A 24 -19.66 35.48 -0.87
C LEU A 24 -19.29 34.00 -0.62
N ASP A 25 -18.02 33.73 -0.30
CA ASP A 25 -17.56 32.38 0.10
C ASP A 25 -18.24 31.91 1.40
N CYS A 26 -18.51 32.80 2.37
CA CYS A 26 -19.27 32.48 3.57
C CYS A 26 -20.79 32.33 3.32
N LEU A 27 -21.34 33.02 2.33
CA LEU A 27 -22.77 32.94 1.95
C LEU A 27 -23.09 31.70 1.11
N LEU A 28 -22.09 31.12 0.44
CA LEU A 28 -22.18 29.87 -0.32
C LEU A 28 -21.61 28.66 0.43
N ALA A 29 -21.20 28.84 1.69
CA ALA A 29 -20.64 27.79 2.52
C ALA A 29 -21.76 26.90 3.09
N ASP A 30 -21.61 25.59 2.95
CA ASP A 30 -22.46 24.64 3.64
C ASP A 30 -22.29 24.78 5.16
N VAL A 31 -23.42 24.88 5.86
CA VAL A 31 -23.49 25.13 7.30
C VAL A 31 -23.83 23.82 8.03
N TYR A 32 -23.00 23.46 8.99
CA TYR A 32 -23.11 22.24 9.80
C TYR A 32 -23.19 22.58 11.28
N PHE A 33 -23.75 21.68 12.09
CA PHE A 33 -23.87 21.84 13.54
C PHE A 33 -23.30 20.61 14.25
N GLY A 34 -22.51 20.80 15.32
CA GLY A 34 -22.09 19.70 16.20
C GLY A 34 -21.09 18.70 15.60
N LYS A 35 -20.48 19.02 14.44
CA LYS A 35 -19.58 18.09 13.72
C LYS A 35 -18.11 18.34 14.02
N HIS A 36 -17.29 17.30 13.93
CA HIS A 36 -15.84 17.42 14.07
C HIS A 36 -15.23 18.11 12.83
N MET A 37 -14.35 19.08 13.03
CA MET A 37 -13.78 19.89 11.94
C MET A 37 -12.97 19.07 10.92
N ALA A 38 -12.40 17.94 11.33
CA ALA A 38 -11.61 17.09 10.43
C ALA A 38 -12.47 16.45 9.33
N GLY A 39 -13.71 16.04 9.62
CA GLY A 39 -14.61 15.36 8.68
C GLY A 39 -15.40 16.28 7.74
N MET A 40 -15.29 17.60 7.87
CA MET A 40 -16.05 18.54 7.05
C MET A 40 -15.35 18.89 5.73
N PRO A 41 -16.08 19.12 4.63
CA PRO A 41 -15.52 19.67 3.40
C PRO A 41 -14.79 21.01 3.61
N TYR A 42 -13.87 21.35 2.70
CA TYR A 42 -13.22 22.66 2.72
C TYR A 42 -14.21 23.75 2.28
N GLY A 43 -14.32 24.81 3.08
CA GLY A 43 -15.30 25.87 2.91
C GLY A 43 -16.52 25.73 3.82
N SER A 44 -16.63 24.68 4.62
CA SER A 44 -17.75 24.49 5.55
C SER A 44 -17.68 25.45 6.75
N ILE A 45 -18.85 25.92 7.18
CA ILE A 45 -19.04 26.62 8.46
C ILE A 45 -19.65 25.61 9.44
N VAL A 46 -19.01 25.37 10.57
CA VAL A 46 -19.51 24.47 11.62
C VAL A 46 -19.86 25.28 12.85
N PHE A 47 -21.13 25.30 13.23
CA PHE A 47 -21.61 25.81 14.50
C PHE A 47 -21.44 24.74 15.59
N PHE A 48 -20.94 25.12 16.76
CA PHE A 48 -20.61 24.21 17.87
C PHE A 48 -19.74 23.02 17.42
N PRO A 49 -18.53 23.26 16.87
CA PRO A 49 -17.66 22.18 16.42
C PRO A 49 -17.33 21.22 17.55
N CYS A 50 -17.53 19.92 17.31
CA CYS A 50 -17.17 18.89 18.28
C CYS A 50 -15.65 18.71 18.29
N GLN A 51 -15.04 18.71 19.47
CA GLN A 51 -13.62 18.41 19.68
C GLN A 51 -13.50 17.47 20.88
N ASP A 52 -12.83 16.34 20.68
CA ASP A 52 -12.66 15.34 21.73
C ASP A 52 -11.90 15.96 22.91
N ASN A 53 -12.48 15.82 24.11
CA ASN A 53 -11.89 16.27 25.37
C ASN A 53 -11.64 17.78 25.49
N ILE A 54 -12.28 18.63 24.66
CA ILE A 54 -12.13 20.09 24.71
C ILE A 54 -13.51 20.75 24.86
N LEU A 55 -13.72 21.48 25.95
CA LEU A 55 -14.88 22.36 26.13
C LEU A 55 -14.56 23.75 25.57
N CYS A 56 -14.96 24.02 24.33
CA CYS A 56 -14.67 25.29 23.68
C CYS A 56 -15.55 26.43 24.24
N CYS A 57 -14.95 27.48 24.80
CA CYS A 57 -15.64 28.73 25.16
C CYS A 57 -15.28 29.88 24.19
N GLY A 58 -16.24 30.76 23.88
CA GLY A 58 -16.06 31.92 22.98
C GLY A 58 -16.51 31.69 21.53
N LEU A 59 -16.39 32.71 20.67
CA LEU A 59 -16.86 32.67 19.27
C LEU A 59 -16.27 31.51 18.46
N THR A 60 -15.02 31.11 18.72
CA THR A 60 -14.36 29.94 18.10
C THR A 60 -14.95 28.59 18.54
N GLY A 61 -15.57 28.55 19.72
CA GLY A 61 -16.35 27.41 20.21
C GLY A 61 -17.80 27.40 19.73
N ILE A 62 -18.28 28.51 19.17
CA ILE A 62 -19.65 28.64 18.63
C ILE A 62 -19.64 28.47 17.11
N VAL A 63 -18.61 28.95 16.41
CA VAL A 63 -18.48 28.86 14.95
C VAL A 63 -17.03 28.62 14.57
N SER A 64 -16.77 27.56 13.81
CA SER A 64 -15.49 27.29 13.16
C SER A 64 -15.68 27.21 11.65
N PHE A 65 -14.81 27.90 10.90
CA PHE A 65 -14.81 27.86 9.44
C PHE A 65 -13.63 27.03 8.96
N LYS A 66 -13.90 25.94 8.25
CA LYS A 66 -12.85 25.13 7.64
C LYS A 66 -12.40 25.85 6.39
N LYS A 67 -11.39 26.71 6.55
CA LYS A 67 -10.87 27.55 5.47
C LYS A 67 -10.57 26.68 4.26
N LYS A 68 -11.13 27.01 3.09
CA LYS A 68 -10.58 26.51 1.82
C LYS A 68 -9.10 26.82 1.85
N ASN A 69 -8.25 25.80 1.91
CA ASN A 69 -6.84 26.05 1.74
C ASN A 69 -6.73 26.72 0.37
N LYS A 70 -6.28 27.97 0.34
CA LYS A 70 -5.57 28.47 -0.84
C LYS A 70 -4.27 27.67 -0.91
N ILE A 71 -4.37 26.38 -1.22
CA ILE A 71 -3.35 25.73 -2.01
C ILE A 71 -3.49 26.47 -3.34
N ASP A 72 -2.41 27.09 -3.78
CA ASP A 72 -2.33 27.60 -5.15
C ASP A 72 -2.75 26.44 -6.06
N SER A 73 -3.98 26.46 -6.57
CA SER A 73 -4.64 25.31 -7.22
C SER A 73 -4.17 25.11 -8.66
N SER A 74 -3.12 25.83 -9.05
CA SER A 74 -2.26 25.49 -10.16
C SER A 74 -1.12 24.63 -9.66
N VAL A 75 -0.88 23.49 -10.31
CA VAL A 75 0.39 22.80 -10.19
C VAL A 75 1.50 23.79 -10.47
N ASP A 76 2.37 24.01 -9.48
CA ASP A 76 3.49 24.95 -9.57
C ASP A 76 4.62 24.32 -10.39
N ILE A 77 4.35 24.18 -11.69
CA ILE A 77 5.30 23.67 -12.69
C ILE A 77 6.54 24.57 -12.74
N ILE A 78 6.40 25.87 -12.44
CA ILE A 78 7.52 26.81 -12.37
C ILE A 78 8.50 26.37 -11.29
N SER A 79 8.01 26.08 -10.09
CA SER A 79 8.89 25.57 -9.04
C SER A 79 9.52 24.22 -9.36
N LEU A 80 8.82 23.31 -10.05
CA LEU A 80 9.42 22.05 -10.52
C LEU A 80 10.56 22.30 -11.51
N LYS A 81 10.35 23.22 -12.47
CA LYS A 81 11.37 23.64 -13.44
C LYS A 81 12.57 24.31 -12.77
N ASP A 82 12.36 25.14 -11.75
CA ASP A 82 13.43 25.79 -10.99
C ASP A 82 14.29 24.77 -10.24
N ILE A 83 13.66 23.75 -9.64
CA ILE A 83 14.39 22.69 -8.95
C ILE A 83 15.22 21.87 -9.95
N LEU A 84 14.65 21.50 -11.11
CA LEU A 84 15.40 20.81 -12.16
C LEU A 84 16.58 21.64 -12.66
N LYS A 85 16.38 22.94 -12.91
CA LYS A 85 17.46 23.83 -13.33
C LYS A 85 18.61 23.84 -12.32
N LYS A 86 18.30 23.93 -11.02
CA LYS A 86 19.31 23.83 -9.97
C LYS A 86 20.04 22.48 -9.97
N SER A 87 19.34 21.37 -10.23
CA SER A 87 19.99 20.06 -10.36
C SER A 87 20.91 19.99 -11.58
N GLN A 88 20.53 20.62 -12.70
CA GLN A 88 21.37 20.77 -13.89
C GLN A 88 22.56 21.71 -13.68
N ASP A 89 22.43 22.68 -12.79
CA ASP A 89 23.53 23.58 -12.37
C ASP A 89 24.53 22.92 -11.43
N HIS A 90 24.16 21.80 -10.82
CA HIS A 90 25.03 20.98 -10.00
C HIS A 90 25.09 19.52 -10.48
N CYS A 91 25.09 19.32 -11.80
CA CYS A 91 25.35 18.01 -12.40
C CYS A 91 26.80 17.56 -12.12
N TYR A 92 27.11 16.29 -12.32
CA TYR A 92 28.42 15.71 -11.95
C TYR A 92 29.58 16.52 -12.52
N THR A 93 29.53 16.82 -13.82
CA THR A 93 30.56 17.59 -14.52
C THR A 93 30.77 18.98 -13.92
N LYS A 94 29.68 19.69 -13.58
CA LYS A 94 29.77 21.04 -12.97
C LYS A 94 30.30 20.99 -11.55
N CYS A 95 29.92 19.99 -10.76
CA CYS A 95 30.48 19.79 -9.42
C CYS A 95 32.00 19.57 -9.48
N ARG A 96 32.46 18.71 -10.40
CA ARG A 96 33.90 18.45 -10.58
C ARG A 96 34.67 19.66 -11.12
N GLN A 97 34.09 20.43 -12.05
CA GLN A 97 34.72 21.65 -12.58
C GLN A 97 34.89 22.76 -11.53
N ASN A 98 33.98 22.85 -10.57
CA ASN A 98 33.97 23.88 -9.53
C ASN A 98 34.50 23.38 -8.17
N ASP A 99 35.10 22.19 -8.13
CA ASP A 99 35.62 21.54 -6.91
C ASP A 99 34.59 21.48 -5.76
N LEU A 100 33.33 21.21 -6.10
CA LEU A 100 32.23 21.14 -5.15
C LEU A 100 32.11 19.74 -4.55
N ASN A 101 31.83 19.68 -3.25
CA ASN A 101 31.52 18.45 -2.54
C ASN A 101 30.24 17.80 -3.10
N LEU A 102 30.30 16.50 -3.43
CA LEU A 102 29.15 15.82 -4.04
C LEU A 102 28.00 15.57 -3.06
N GLU A 103 28.28 15.33 -1.78
CA GLU A 103 27.25 15.17 -0.75
C GLU A 103 26.42 16.45 -0.64
N ASP A 104 27.03 17.63 -0.57
CA ASP A 104 26.27 18.86 -0.40
C ASP A 104 25.64 19.37 -1.69
N TYR A 105 26.31 19.21 -2.83
CA TYR A 105 25.96 19.92 -4.06
C TYR A 105 25.40 19.04 -5.18
N TYR A 106 25.79 17.76 -5.28
CA TYR A 106 25.40 16.94 -6.43
C TYR A 106 23.88 16.92 -6.62
N LEU A 107 23.41 17.30 -7.82
CA LEU A 107 21.99 17.45 -8.17
C LEU A 107 21.21 18.44 -7.29
N GLY A 108 21.90 19.38 -6.66
CA GLY A 108 21.34 20.39 -5.74
C GLY A 108 21.26 19.93 -4.28
N GLY A 109 21.83 18.76 -3.96
CA GLY A 109 21.82 18.20 -2.60
C GLY A 109 20.56 17.38 -2.29
N GLU A 110 20.66 16.53 -1.26
CA GLU A 110 19.58 15.59 -0.89
C GLU A 110 18.27 16.28 -0.53
N LYS A 111 18.31 17.33 0.29
CA LYS A 111 17.09 18.07 0.69
C LYS A 111 16.30 18.61 -0.49
N GLN A 112 16.97 18.98 -1.57
CA GLN A 112 16.33 19.51 -2.76
C GLN A 112 15.64 18.40 -3.57
N ILE A 113 16.29 17.25 -3.74
CA ILE A 113 15.70 16.10 -4.43
C ILE A 113 14.50 15.56 -3.63
N ASP A 114 14.62 15.52 -2.30
CA ASP A 114 13.54 15.12 -1.40
C ASP A 114 12.35 16.07 -1.49
N ALA A 115 12.60 17.37 -1.52
CA ALA A 115 11.57 18.38 -1.73
C ALA A 115 10.89 18.22 -3.10
N LEU A 116 11.65 17.92 -4.16
CA LEU A 116 11.09 17.63 -5.48
C LEU A 116 10.19 16.41 -5.44
N PHE A 117 10.65 15.31 -4.84
CA PHE A 117 9.90 14.07 -4.77
C PHE A 117 8.61 14.22 -3.97
N GLN A 118 8.65 14.94 -2.84
CA GLN A 118 7.45 15.24 -2.06
C GLN A 118 6.47 16.12 -2.84
N LYS A 119 6.95 17.14 -3.57
CA LYS A 119 6.08 17.97 -4.42
C LYS A 119 5.39 17.14 -5.50
N VAL A 120 6.12 16.25 -6.16
CA VAL A 120 5.58 15.37 -7.20
C VAL A 120 4.58 14.37 -6.61
N ARG A 121 4.90 13.73 -5.48
CA ARG A 121 3.96 12.83 -4.78
C ARG A 121 2.67 13.53 -4.34
N ASN A 122 2.74 14.81 -3.96
CA ASN A 122 1.53 15.57 -3.60
C ASN A 122 0.56 15.75 -4.78
N LEU A 123 1.01 15.64 -6.02
CA LEU A 123 0.14 15.72 -7.19
C LEU A 123 -0.88 14.57 -7.25
N LYS A 124 -0.63 13.48 -6.51
CA LYS A 124 -1.57 12.36 -6.35
C LYS A 124 -2.72 12.65 -5.39
N CYS A 125 -2.64 13.70 -4.58
CA CYS A 125 -3.75 14.07 -3.70
C CYS A 125 -4.96 14.52 -4.53
N ASN A 126 -6.15 14.11 -4.11
CA ASN A 126 -7.43 14.33 -4.79
C ASN A 126 -7.57 15.71 -5.47
N ASP A 127 -7.36 16.82 -4.73
CA ASP A 127 -7.52 18.18 -5.27
C ASP A 127 -6.50 18.52 -6.39
N LEU A 128 -5.23 18.14 -6.21
CA LEU A 128 -4.18 18.43 -7.18
C LEU A 128 -4.31 17.52 -8.41
N PHE A 129 -4.64 16.25 -8.20
CA PHE A 129 -4.91 15.30 -9.27
C PHE A 129 -6.10 15.77 -10.11
N TYR A 130 -7.21 16.17 -9.50
CA TYR A 130 -8.37 16.72 -10.22
C TYR A 130 -8.01 17.95 -11.05
N ASN A 131 -7.26 18.90 -10.49
CA ASN A 131 -6.82 20.09 -11.22
C ASN A 131 -5.96 19.75 -12.43
N LEU A 132 -5.11 18.72 -12.34
CA LEU A 132 -4.37 18.19 -13.48
C LEU A 132 -5.27 17.48 -14.47
N PHE A 133 -6.20 16.66 -14.00
CA PHE A 133 -7.13 15.87 -14.80
C PHE A 133 -7.96 16.74 -15.76
N ILE A 134 -8.42 17.92 -15.32
CA ILE A 134 -9.24 18.82 -16.14
C ILE A 134 -8.42 19.78 -17.03
N LYS A 135 -7.13 20.00 -16.75
CA LYS A 135 -6.28 20.98 -17.48
C LYS A 135 -5.33 20.28 -18.44
N GLN A 136 -5.72 20.16 -19.71
CA GLN A 136 -4.89 19.53 -20.75
C GLN A 136 -3.51 20.19 -20.92
N GLU A 137 -3.41 21.51 -20.81
CA GLU A 137 -2.12 22.23 -20.86
C GLU A 137 -1.17 21.78 -19.73
N SER A 138 -1.70 21.57 -18.52
CA SER A 138 -0.91 21.11 -17.38
C SER A 138 -0.45 19.66 -17.57
N GLN A 139 -1.27 18.80 -18.18
CA GLN A 139 -0.90 17.42 -18.53
C GLN A 139 0.27 17.40 -19.52
N VAL A 140 0.17 18.19 -20.59
CA VAL A 140 1.24 18.30 -21.61
C VAL A 140 2.54 18.81 -21.00
N GLU A 141 2.47 19.82 -20.11
CA GLU A 141 3.65 20.36 -19.46
C GLU A 141 4.30 19.36 -18.48
N ILE A 142 3.51 18.54 -17.77
CA ILE A 142 4.04 17.46 -16.92
C ILE A 142 4.78 16.42 -17.74
N VAL A 143 4.19 15.97 -18.86
CA VAL A 143 4.83 14.96 -19.74
C VAL A 143 6.12 15.52 -20.36
N LYS A 144 6.12 16.78 -20.79
CA LYS A 144 7.36 17.43 -21.27
C LYS A 144 8.42 17.54 -20.16
N PHE A 145 8.00 17.86 -18.95
CA PHE A 145 8.91 17.97 -17.81
C PHE A 145 9.50 16.61 -17.44
N SER A 146 8.70 15.54 -17.42
CA SER A 146 9.19 14.19 -17.14
C SER A 146 10.16 13.70 -18.21
N HIS A 147 9.90 13.93 -19.50
CA HIS A 147 10.84 13.58 -20.58
C HIS A 147 12.19 14.26 -20.40
N ARG A 148 12.20 15.56 -20.12
CA ARG A 148 13.44 16.32 -19.85
C ARG A 148 14.18 15.81 -18.62
N LEU A 149 13.45 15.35 -17.61
CA LEU A 149 14.02 14.77 -16.40
C LEU A 149 14.68 13.41 -16.70
N SER A 150 14.01 12.58 -17.51
CA SER A 150 14.53 11.28 -17.97
C SER A 150 15.80 11.44 -18.81
N GLU A 151 15.81 12.33 -19.81
CA GLU A 151 17.00 12.60 -20.62
C GLU A 151 18.18 13.07 -19.76
N PHE A 152 17.90 13.92 -18.78
CA PHE A 152 18.91 14.40 -17.85
C PHE A 152 19.47 13.27 -16.97
N VAL A 153 18.62 12.45 -16.37
CA VAL A 153 19.06 11.37 -15.47
C VAL A 153 19.76 10.23 -16.21
N ASP A 154 19.42 10.01 -17.47
CA ASP A 154 20.12 9.05 -18.33
C ASP A 154 21.55 9.51 -18.63
N SER A 155 21.74 10.82 -18.86
CA SER A 155 23.07 11.41 -19.04
C SER A 155 23.95 11.25 -17.79
N GLU A 156 23.38 11.47 -16.60
CA GLU A 156 24.07 11.29 -15.32
C GLU A 156 24.34 9.82 -15.00
N SER A 157 23.41 8.92 -15.36
CA SER A 157 23.59 7.46 -15.23
C SER A 157 24.78 6.98 -16.05
N LYS A 158 24.92 7.47 -17.29
CA LYS A 158 26.06 7.15 -18.16
C LYS A 158 27.38 7.66 -17.57
N LEU A 159 27.40 8.90 -17.06
CA LEU A 159 28.58 9.47 -16.42
C LEU A 159 29.01 8.66 -15.19
N LEU A 160 28.07 8.18 -14.39
CA LEU A 160 28.37 7.30 -13.26
C LEU A 160 29.05 6.02 -13.74
N THR A 161 28.50 5.35 -14.76
CA THR A 161 29.10 4.13 -15.35
C THR A 161 30.52 4.38 -15.85
N ASP A 162 30.75 5.49 -16.55
CA ASP A 162 32.05 5.81 -17.14
C ASP A 162 33.13 6.13 -16.08
N HIS A 163 32.74 6.62 -14.88
CA HIS A 163 33.70 7.12 -13.88
C HIS A 163 33.74 6.31 -12.58
N MET A 164 32.79 5.41 -12.30
CA MET A 164 32.65 4.75 -10.99
C MET A 164 33.89 3.99 -10.51
N GLY A 165 34.70 3.47 -11.44
CA GLY A 165 35.94 2.76 -11.12
C GLY A 165 37.05 3.67 -10.55
N HIS A 166 36.94 4.99 -10.73
CA HIS A 166 37.88 6.00 -10.27
C HIS A 166 37.37 6.84 -9.10
N LEU A 167 36.08 6.71 -8.78
CA LEU A 167 35.43 7.43 -7.69
C LEU A 167 35.60 6.69 -6.36
N GLU A 168 35.63 7.44 -5.25
CA GLU A 168 35.54 6.84 -3.92
C GLU A 168 34.17 6.15 -3.74
N SER A 169 34.10 5.15 -2.85
CA SER A 169 32.87 4.36 -2.70
C SER A 169 31.66 5.18 -2.24
N ASP A 170 31.88 6.14 -1.33
CA ASP A 170 30.83 7.02 -0.81
C ASP A 170 30.28 7.94 -1.92
N ASP A 171 31.16 8.45 -2.79
CA ASP A 171 30.77 9.27 -3.95
C ASP A 171 29.86 8.48 -4.91
N VAL A 172 30.21 7.23 -5.23
CA VAL A 172 29.41 6.35 -6.10
C VAL A 172 28.03 6.08 -5.49
N GLU A 173 27.96 5.86 -4.18
CA GLU A 173 26.69 5.64 -3.48
C GLU A 173 25.80 6.89 -3.52
N ILE A 174 26.37 8.08 -3.26
CA ILE A 174 25.65 9.36 -3.35
C ILE A 174 25.10 9.56 -4.77
N LEU A 175 25.93 9.33 -5.79
CA LEU A 175 25.52 9.49 -7.19
C LEU A 175 24.39 8.52 -7.53
N SER A 176 24.60 7.22 -7.29
CA SER A 176 23.63 6.16 -7.60
C SER A 176 22.28 6.41 -6.92
N ARG A 177 22.28 6.70 -5.61
CA ARG A 177 21.06 6.93 -4.84
C ARG A 177 20.26 8.13 -5.35
N ARG A 178 20.93 9.23 -5.69
CA ARG A 178 20.27 10.44 -6.20
C ARG A 178 19.76 10.28 -7.63
N ILE A 179 20.51 9.57 -8.47
CA ILE A 179 20.09 9.17 -9.82
C ILE A 179 18.82 8.32 -9.74
N ASP A 180 18.81 7.28 -8.89
CA ASP A 180 17.64 6.42 -8.70
C ASP A 180 16.41 7.22 -8.22
N LYS A 181 16.61 8.14 -7.26
CA LYS A 181 15.53 9.00 -6.78
C LYS A 181 14.96 9.93 -7.85
N ILE A 182 15.80 10.44 -8.77
CA ILE A 182 15.31 11.21 -9.92
C ILE A 182 14.54 10.33 -10.90
N LYS A 183 14.98 9.09 -11.14
CA LYS A 183 14.23 8.11 -11.95
C LYS A 183 12.85 7.83 -11.34
N ASP A 184 12.76 7.70 -10.02
CA ASP A 184 11.48 7.53 -9.31
C ASP A 184 10.57 8.76 -9.46
N ILE A 185 11.14 9.97 -9.44
CA ILE A 185 10.40 11.21 -9.67
C ILE A 185 9.85 11.25 -11.11
N ALA A 186 10.68 10.91 -12.10
CA ALA A 186 10.26 10.85 -13.50
C ALA A 186 9.14 9.82 -13.70
N TRP A 187 9.30 8.63 -13.11
CA TRP A 187 8.30 7.57 -13.11
C TRP A 187 6.98 7.99 -12.47
N CYS A 188 7.03 8.68 -11.33
CA CYS A 188 5.83 9.19 -10.67
C CYS A 188 5.05 10.15 -11.58
N LEU A 189 5.75 11.02 -12.31
CA LEU A 189 5.13 11.98 -13.24
C LEU A 189 4.50 11.28 -14.46
N THR A 190 5.17 10.29 -15.03
CA THR A 190 4.67 9.56 -16.20
C THR A 190 3.61 8.55 -15.79
N SER A 191 4.00 7.54 -15.01
CA SER A 191 3.24 6.32 -14.82
C SER A 191 2.19 6.44 -13.71
N GLU A 192 2.50 7.16 -12.63
CA GLU A 192 1.59 7.30 -11.49
C GLU A 192 0.65 8.52 -11.60
N ILE A 193 0.96 9.48 -12.48
CA ILE A 193 0.16 10.69 -12.69
C ILE A 193 -0.41 10.73 -14.10
N ALA A 194 0.41 10.86 -15.15
CA ALA A 194 -0.08 11.04 -16.51
C ALA A 194 -0.85 9.82 -17.03
N ASP A 195 -0.29 8.61 -16.91
CA ASP A 195 -0.95 7.38 -17.35
C ASP A 195 -2.21 7.10 -16.53
N ASN A 196 -2.19 7.43 -15.24
CA ASN A 196 -3.37 7.30 -14.40
C ASN A 196 -4.49 8.29 -14.76
N ILE A 197 -4.15 9.51 -15.21
CA ILE A 197 -5.16 10.41 -15.77
C ILE A 197 -5.86 9.75 -16.97
N GLU A 198 -5.11 9.13 -17.88
CA GLU A 198 -5.69 8.44 -19.04
C GLU A 198 -6.49 7.19 -18.63
N LYS A 199 -5.99 6.38 -17.69
CA LYS A 199 -6.73 5.22 -17.15
C LYS A 199 -8.04 5.64 -16.46
N VAL A 200 -8.03 6.75 -15.72
CA VAL A 200 -9.24 7.31 -15.08
C VAL A 200 -10.20 7.86 -16.13
N LYS A 201 -9.72 8.58 -17.16
CA LYS A 201 -10.55 9.00 -18.30
C LYS A 201 -11.17 7.80 -19.00
N TYR A 202 -10.43 6.72 -19.19
CA TYR A 202 -10.94 5.51 -19.82
C TYR A 202 -12.06 4.84 -19.00
N LEU A 203 -11.98 4.87 -17.67
CA LEU A 203 -13.05 4.36 -16.80
C LEU A 203 -14.31 5.24 -16.85
N ILE A 204 -14.17 6.56 -17.04
CA ILE A 204 -15.27 7.52 -17.13
C ILE A 204 -15.82 7.54 -18.57
N LEU A 205 -17.07 7.07 -18.78
CA LEU A 205 -17.73 7.18 -20.08
C LEU A 205 -17.84 8.66 -20.52
N HIS A 206 -17.48 8.96 -21.78
CA HIS A 206 -17.37 10.31 -22.37
C HIS A 206 -18.70 11.10 -22.51
N GLU A 207 -19.73 10.80 -21.73
CA GLU A 207 -21.05 11.46 -21.85
C GLU A 207 -21.17 12.80 -21.09
N HIS A 208 -20.09 13.30 -20.47
CA HIS A 208 -20.12 14.53 -19.67
C HIS A 208 -19.26 15.66 -20.26
N GLU A 209 -19.86 16.83 -20.51
CA GLU A 209 -19.16 18.05 -20.96
C GLU A 209 -18.29 18.70 -19.85
N THR A 210 -18.52 18.35 -18.59
CA THR A 210 -17.71 18.79 -17.43
C THR A 210 -17.54 17.67 -16.40
N PHE A 211 -16.31 17.45 -15.94
CA PHE A 211 -16.01 16.43 -14.95
C PHE A 211 -16.17 16.99 -13.53
N ASN A 212 -17.05 16.39 -12.73
CA ASN A 212 -17.19 16.71 -11.31
C ASN A 212 -16.00 16.13 -10.51
N ILE A 213 -15.43 16.90 -9.58
CA ILE A 213 -14.32 16.47 -8.71
C ILE A 213 -14.61 15.18 -7.95
N TYR A 214 -15.84 14.99 -7.44
CA TYR A 214 -16.22 13.77 -6.72
C TYR A 214 -16.18 12.55 -7.63
N VAL A 215 -16.70 12.67 -8.85
CA VAL A 215 -16.68 11.60 -9.86
C VAL A 215 -15.24 11.24 -10.21
N VAL A 216 -14.40 12.23 -10.50
CA VAL A 216 -12.98 12.01 -10.83
C VAL A 216 -12.25 11.32 -9.67
N ASN A 217 -12.47 11.76 -8.44
CA ASN A 217 -11.79 11.19 -7.27
C ASN A 217 -12.25 9.76 -6.96
N ILE A 218 -13.54 9.44 -7.12
CA ILE A 218 -14.03 8.07 -6.96
C ILE A 218 -13.40 7.16 -8.02
N PHE A 219 -13.41 7.55 -9.30
CA PHE A 219 -12.78 6.76 -10.35
C PHE A 219 -11.26 6.69 -10.23
N LYS A 220 -10.61 7.72 -9.70
CA LYS A 220 -9.18 7.67 -9.32
C LYS A 220 -8.94 6.57 -8.28
N GLN A 221 -9.76 6.49 -7.24
CA GLN A 221 -9.60 5.50 -6.18
C GLN A 221 -9.93 4.08 -6.67
N ILE A 222 -10.94 3.93 -7.53
CA ILE A 222 -11.21 2.67 -8.24
C ILE A 222 -9.98 2.27 -9.07
N ASN A 223 -9.40 3.20 -9.82
CA ASN A 223 -8.21 2.93 -10.61
C ASN A 223 -6.99 2.54 -9.73
N ALA A 224 -6.80 3.20 -8.58
CA ALA A 224 -5.73 2.86 -7.64
C ALA A 224 -5.89 1.42 -7.10
N VAL A 225 -7.11 1.00 -6.78
CA VAL A 225 -7.42 -0.39 -6.40
C VAL A 225 -7.16 -1.36 -7.56
N LEU A 226 -7.56 -1.03 -8.79
CA LEU A 226 -7.31 -1.88 -9.96
C LEU A 226 -5.82 -2.00 -10.28
N ASN A 227 -5.05 -0.91 -10.19
CA ASN A 227 -3.59 -0.94 -10.34
C ASN A 227 -2.94 -1.78 -9.22
N SER A 228 -3.47 -1.71 -8.00
CA SER A 228 -3.02 -2.53 -6.87
C SER A 228 -3.24 -4.02 -7.12
N ILE A 229 -4.43 -4.41 -7.60
CA ILE A 229 -4.74 -5.78 -8.01
C ILE A 229 -3.77 -6.28 -9.09
N ASP A 230 -3.55 -5.47 -10.14
CA ASP A 230 -2.67 -5.83 -11.28
C ASP A 230 -1.23 -6.15 -10.82
N ARG A 231 -0.72 -5.37 -9.86
CA ARG A 231 0.59 -5.63 -9.25
C ARG A 231 0.60 -6.86 -8.35
N LEU A 232 -0.48 -7.14 -7.64
CA LEU A 232 -0.59 -8.27 -6.71
C LEU A 232 -0.91 -9.59 -7.41
N GLU A 233 -1.35 -9.55 -8.67
CA GLU A 233 -1.69 -10.72 -9.48
C GLU A 233 -0.45 -11.48 -9.99
N VAL A 234 0.68 -11.45 -9.29
CA VAL A 234 2.00 -11.98 -9.73
C VAL A 234 2.02 -13.48 -10.10
N ARG A 235 0.93 -14.23 -9.85
CA ARG A 235 0.90 -15.71 -9.92
C ARG A 235 -0.21 -16.33 -10.78
N GLY A 236 -0.88 -15.57 -11.66
CA GLY A 236 -2.00 -16.12 -12.44
C GLY A 236 -3.12 -16.57 -11.49
N ARG A 237 -3.75 -15.59 -10.84
CA ARG A 237 -4.79 -15.87 -9.85
C ARG A 237 -6.07 -16.30 -10.55
N ASP A 238 -6.73 -17.32 -10.01
CA ASP A 238 -7.87 -17.94 -10.68
C ASP A 238 -9.11 -17.01 -10.73
N SER A 239 -9.18 -16.01 -9.85
CA SER A 239 -10.26 -15.02 -9.85
C SER A 239 -9.88 -13.73 -9.14
N ALA A 240 -10.58 -12.65 -9.48
CA ALA A 240 -10.48 -11.35 -8.83
C ALA A 240 -11.86 -10.72 -8.66
N GLY A 241 -12.12 -10.11 -7.52
CA GLY A 241 -13.37 -9.39 -7.29
C GLY A 241 -13.16 -8.08 -6.56
N ILE A 242 -14.09 -7.16 -6.81
CA ILE A 242 -14.11 -5.82 -6.23
C ILE A 242 -15.54 -5.50 -5.83
N SER A 243 -15.70 -5.00 -4.61
CA SER A 243 -16.95 -4.48 -4.08
C SER A 243 -16.77 -3.02 -3.71
N MET A 244 -17.73 -2.20 -4.10
CA MET A 244 -17.80 -0.78 -3.81
C MET A 244 -19.09 -0.52 -3.03
N MET A 245 -19.01 0.12 -1.87
CA MET A 245 -20.19 0.55 -1.11
C MET A 245 -20.27 2.08 -1.13
N PHE A 246 -21.42 2.60 -1.51
CA PHE A 246 -21.70 4.04 -1.57
C PHE A 246 -22.82 4.38 -0.61
N VAL A 247 -22.68 5.49 0.12
CA VAL A 247 -23.63 5.91 1.14
C VAL A 247 -24.30 7.21 0.72
N LEU A 248 -25.61 7.17 0.54
CA LEU A 248 -26.47 8.30 0.24
C LEU A 248 -27.37 8.59 1.44
N ASP A 249 -27.80 9.84 1.60
CA ASP A 249 -29.00 10.08 2.42
C ASP A 249 -30.27 9.77 1.61
N SER A 250 -31.41 9.76 2.29
CA SER A 250 -32.69 9.46 1.65
C SER A 250 -33.01 10.41 0.49
N PHE A 251 -32.65 11.70 0.61
CA PHE A 251 -32.93 12.68 -0.43
C PHE A 251 -32.11 12.44 -1.70
N GLU A 252 -30.80 12.21 -1.57
CA GLU A 252 -29.96 11.88 -2.73
C GLU A 252 -30.31 10.51 -3.33
N PHE A 253 -30.72 9.54 -2.50
CA PHE A 253 -31.19 8.25 -2.99
C PHE A 253 -32.48 8.36 -3.83
N ASP A 254 -33.45 9.15 -3.38
CA ASP A 254 -34.70 9.38 -4.13
C ASP A 254 -34.39 10.00 -5.51
N ARG A 255 -33.49 10.99 -5.55
CA ARG A 255 -33.03 11.62 -6.81
C ARG A 255 -32.29 10.63 -7.72
N PHE A 256 -31.47 9.74 -7.15
CA PHE A 256 -30.82 8.67 -7.87
C PHE A 256 -31.85 7.71 -8.47
N GLU A 257 -32.82 7.26 -7.68
CA GLU A 257 -33.85 6.32 -8.13
C GLU A 257 -34.72 6.92 -9.25
N GLU A 258 -35.13 8.18 -9.12
CA GLU A 258 -35.85 8.92 -10.17
C GLU A 258 -35.03 9.00 -11.47
N THR A 259 -33.72 9.26 -11.36
CA THR A 259 -32.82 9.33 -12.52
C THR A 259 -32.68 7.98 -13.21
N ILE A 260 -32.52 6.91 -12.43
CA ILE A 260 -32.46 5.54 -12.94
C ILE A 260 -33.77 5.15 -13.66
N LYS A 261 -34.94 5.54 -13.13
CA LYS A 261 -36.24 5.35 -13.79
C LYS A 261 -36.33 6.12 -15.10
N ARG A 262 -35.95 7.41 -15.10
CA ARG A 262 -35.97 8.27 -16.29
C ARG A 262 -35.07 7.75 -17.42
N GLU A 263 -33.94 7.13 -17.08
CA GLU A 263 -32.99 6.58 -18.05
C GLU A 263 -33.26 5.13 -18.45
N ASN A 264 -34.41 4.56 -18.05
CA ASN A 264 -34.79 3.17 -18.32
C ASN A 264 -33.76 2.14 -17.79
N LEU A 265 -33.12 2.43 -16.66
CA LEU A 265 -32.16 1.54 -16.01
C LEU A 265 -32.74 0.80 -14.79
N TYR A 266 -33.99 1.09 -14.43
CA TYR A 266 -34.61 0.59 -13.20
C TYR A 266 -34.84 -0.93 -13.19
N ASP A 267 -35.26 -1.52 -14.30
CA ASP A 267 -35.43 -2.97 -14.40
C ASP A 267 -34.09 -3.69 -14.25
N ARG A 268 -33.02 -3.14 -14.84
CA ARG A 268 -31.65 -3.66 -14.70
C ARG A 268 -31.13 -3.52 -13.27
N LEU A 269 -31.47 -2.42 -12.57
CA LEU A 269 -31.15 -2.26 -11.15
C LEU A 269 -31.83 -3.34 -10.30
N LYS A 270 -33.12 -3.61 -10.56
CA LYS A 270 -33.88 -4.67 -9.88
C LYS A 270 -33.32 -6.06 -10.15
N GLU A 271 -33.10 -6.41 -11.41
CA GLU A 271 -32.51 -7.69 -11.82
C GLU A 271 -31.17 -7.94 -11.11
N ARG A 272 -30.30 -6.92 -11.08
CA ARG A 272 -29.00 -7.00 -10.39
C ARG A 272 -29.10 -7.06 -8.87
N SER A 273 -30.23 -6.66 -8.30
CA SER A 273 -30.48 -6.69 -6.86
C SER A 273 -31.19 -7.98 -6.41
N ASP A 274 -31.79 -8.71 -7.34
CA ASP A 274 -32.54 -9.94 -7.10
C ASP A 274 -31.64 -11.16 -7.33
N HIS A 275 -30.74 -11.41 -6.37
CA HIS A 275 -29.83 -12.55 -6.41
C HIS A 275 -29.85 -13.35 -5.11
N ASP A 276 -29.79 -14.68 -5.26
CA ASP A 276 -29.63 -15.63 -4.15
C ASP A 276 -28.15 -15.86 -3.79
N ILE A 277 -27.24 -15.47 -4.69
CA ILE A 277 -25.79 -15.64 -4.58
C ILE A 277 -25.13 -14.39 -5.14
N LEU A 278 -24.17 -13.83 -4.39
CA LEU A 278 -23.40 -12.68 -4.86
C LEU A 278 -22.47 -13.05 -6.03
N ILE A 279 -22.85 -12.59 -7.22
CA ILE A 279 -22.14 -12.77 -8.48
C ILE A 279 -21.69 -11.42 -9.08
N ASN A 280 -21.01 -11.46 -10.23
CA ASN A 280 -20.61 -10.30 -11.00
C ASN A 280 -21.83 -9.43 -11.33
N LEU A 281 -21.64 -8.12 -11.29
CA LEU A 281 -22.69 -7.11 -11.40
C LEU A 281 -23.74 -7.14 -10.28
N GLY A 282 -23.59 -7.96 -9.23
CA GLY A 282 -24.50 -7.98 -8.10
C GLY A 282 -24.60 -6.62 -7.41
N ILE A 283 -25.83 -6.20 -7.10
CA ILE A 283 -26.16 -4.99 -6.36
C ILE A 283 -26.86 -5.36 -5.06
N SER A 284 -26.59 -4.62 -4.00
CA SER A 284 -27.39 -4.67 -2.77
C SER A 284 -27.73 -3.25 -2.34
N VAL A 285 -28.99 -3.03 -1.97
CA VAL A 285 -29.48 -1.74 -1.46
C VAL A 285 -30.03 -2.00 -0.06
N ASN A 286 -29.46 -1.34 0.93
CA ASN A 286 -29.83 -1.51 2.33
C ASN A 286 -30.02 -0.16 3.01
N GLU A 287 -30.98 -0.11 3.93
CA GLU A 287 -31.13 1.02 4.83
C GLU A 287 -30.16 0.88 6.00
N SER A 288 -29.63 2.01 6.45
CA SER A 288 -28.72 2.13 7.59
C SER A 288 -29.01 3.45 8.31
N GLU A 289 -28.32 3.72 9.41
CA GLU A 289 -28.47 4.96 10.18
C GLU A 289 -27.10 5.57 10.48
N ASP A 290 -27.01 6.91 10.49
CA ASP A 290 -25.82 7.60 11.00
C ASP A 290 -25.81 7.63 12.54
N GLU A 291 -24.71 8.11 13.13
CA GLU A 291 -24.56 8.23 14.60
C GLU A 291 -25.63 9.11 15.26
N ASN A 292 -26.36 9.90 14.47
CA ASN A 292 -27.45 10.77 14.93
C ASN A 292 -28.85 10.18 14.63
N GLY A 293 -28.92 8.94 14.13
CA GLY A 293 -30.18 8.28 13.76
C GLY A 293 -30.80 8.77 12.45
N HIS A 294 -30.06 9.50 11.61
CA HIS A 294 -30.56 9.86 10.28
C HIS A 294 -30.49 8.65 9.35
N LYS A 295 -31.58 8.43 8.62
CA LYS A 295 -31.68 7.38 7.62
C LYS A 295 -30.65 7.57 6.50
N LEU A 296 -29.87 6.54 6.26
CA LEU A 296 -28.90 6.41 5.18
C LEU A 296 -29.31 5.24 4.29
N ILE A 297 -28.97 5.33 3.01
CA ILE A 297 -29.10 4.24 2.05
C ILE A 297 -27.71 3.86 1.58
N VAL A 298 -27.36 2.59 1.76
CA VAL A 298 -26.08 2.04 1.31
C VAL A 298 -26.32 1.16 0.09
N ILE A 299 -25.59 1.46 -0.99
CA ILE A 299 -25.62 0.69 -2.22
C ILE A 299 -24.27 0.01 -2.39
N ALA A 300 -24.26 -1.33 -2.38
CA ALA A 300 -23.09 -2.12 -2.70
C ALA A 300 -23.17 -2.58 -4.17
N ILE A 301 -22.10 -2.39 -4.94
CA ILE A 301 -21.95 -2.92 -6.29
C ILE A 301 -20.72 -3.83 -6.32
N THR A 302 -20.86 -5.03 -6.87
CA THR A 302 -19.79 -6.03 -6.94
C THR A 302 -19.49 -6.43 -8.37
N TYR A 303 -18.20 -6.55 -8.69
CA TYR A 303 -17.70 -7.07 -9.96
C TYR A 303 -16.78 -8.25 -9.67
N LYS A 304 -16.89 -9.33 -10.46
CA LYS A 304 -16.13 -10.56 -10.27
C LYS A 304 -15.66 -11.09 -11.62
N ALA A 305 -14.38 -11.41 -11.69
CA ALA A 305 -13.72 -12.06 -12.81
C ALA A 305 -13.23 -13.44 -12.35
N VAL A 306 -13.45 -14.46 -13.18
CA VAL A 306 -12.95 -15.81 -12.93
C VAL A 306 -12.35 -16.36 -14.21
N ALA A 307 -11.12 -16.85 -14.11
CA ALA A 307 -10.40 -17.50 -15.19
C ALA A 307 -9.60 -18.66 -14.59
N GLU A 308 -10.06 -19.90 -14.79
CA GLU A 308 -9.33 -21.10 -14.36
C GLU A 308 -7.97 -21.23 -15.06
N VAL A 309 -7.89 -20.74 -16.31
CA VAL A 309 -6.65 -20.57 -17.06
C VAL A 309 -6.68 -19.18 -17.72
N GLY A 310 -5.90 -18.25 -17.19
CA GLY A 310 -5.81 -16.87 -17.67
C GLY A 310 -4.37 -16.37 -17.78
N SER A 311 -4.19 -15.28 -18.53
CA SER A 311 -2.94 -14.54 -18.59
C SER A 311 -2.92 -13.44 -17.53
N LEU A 312 -1.72 -13.06 -17.09
CA LEU A 312 -1.53 -11.99 -16.12
C LEU A 312 -2.05 -10.65 -16.67
N GLY A 313 -3.09 -10.12 -16.02
CA GLY A 313 -3.79 -8.89 -16.40
C GLY A 313 -5.21 -9.13 -16.95
N ASP A 314 -5.58 -10.36 -17.28
CA ASP A 314 -6.91 -10.67 -17.87
C ASP A 314 -8.04 -10.32 -16.90
N ASN A 315 -7.89 -10.67 -15.61
CA ASN A 315 -8.88 -10.37 -14.59
C ASN A 315 -9.07 -8.84 -14.43
N VAL A 316 -7.98 -8.08 -14.31
CA VAL A 316 -8.04 -6.62 -14.18
C VAL A 316 -8.62 -5.98 -15.44
N HIS A 317 -8.27 -6.48 -16.63
CA HIS A 317 -8.85 -6.01 -17.89
C HIS A 317 -10.37 -6.23 -17.91
N PHE A 318 -10.83 -7.43 -17.53
CA PHE A 318 -12.25 -7.74 -17.42
C PHE A 318 -12.96 -6.80 -16.45
N LEU A 319 -12.42 -6.62 -15.23
CA LEU A 319 -12.99 -5.73 -14.22
C LEU A 319 -13.07 -4.28 -14.72
N ARG A 320 -12.03 -3.79 -15.40
CA ARG A 320 -12.01 -2.46 -16.03
C ARG A 320 -13.12 -2.28 -17.05
N GLU A 321 -13.32 -3.24 -17.94
CA GLU A 321 -14.40 -3.20 -18.94
C GLU A 321 -15.78 -3.27 -18.28
N GLN A 322 -15.99 -4.09 -17.26
CA GLN A 322 -17.26 -4.13 -16.53
C GLN A 322 -17.58 -2.78 -15.87
N ILE A 323 -16.62 -2.21 -15.14
CA ILE A 323 -16.77 -0.92 -14.44
C ILE A 323 -17.04 0.21 -15.44
N LYS A 324 -16.24 0.28 -16.51
CA LYS A 324 -16.39 1.29 -17.56
C LYS A 324 -17.79 1.27 -18.16
N ASN A 325 -18.33 0.09 -18.44
CA ASN A 325 -19.62 -0.07 -19.14
C ASN A 325 -20.85 -0.07 -18.19
N ASP A 326 -20.65 0.11 -16.88
CA ASP A 326 -21.74 0.09 -15.90
C ASP A 326 -22.41 1.46 -15.72
N LYS A 327 -23.45 1.71 -16.51
CA LYS A 327 -24.25 2.96 -16.44
C LYS A 327 -24.85 3.22 -15.05
N ILE A 328 -25.19 2.19 -14.27
CA ILE A 328 -25.76 2.39 -12.94
C ILE A 328 -24.71 2.96 -11.99
N LEU A 329 -23.48 2.43 -12.01
CA LEU A 329 -22.35 2.97 -11.27
C LEU A 329 -22.09 4.43 -11.67
N HIS A 330 -22.02 4.73 -12.97
CA HIS A 330 -21.79 6.09 -13.47
C HIS A 330 -22.83 7.10 -12.99
N LYS A 331 -24.11 6.70 -12.92
CA LYS A 331 -25.16 7.55 -12.36
C LYS A 331 -24.99 7.68 -10.85
N LEU A 332 -24.77 6.58 -10.13
CA LEU A 332 -24.62 6.57 -8.68
C LEU A 332 -23.52 7.53 -8.18
N VAL A 333 -22.34 7.48 -8.79
CA VAL A 333 -21.21 8.33 -8.38
C VAL A 333 -21.44 9.83 -8.64
N SER A 334 -22.44 10.18 -9.47
CA SER A 334 -22.81 11.58 -9.74
C SER A 334 -23.66 12.23 -8.64
N PHE A 335 -24.21 11.44 -7.69
CA PHE A 335 -25.03 11.91 -6.57
C PHE A 335 -24.23 12.17 -5.27
N CYS A 336 -22.94 12.48 -5.39
CA CYS A 336 -22.08 12.93 -4.28
C CYS A 336 -22.25 12.11 -2.97
N PRO A 337 -21.81 10.84 -2.95
CA PRO A 337 -21.95 10.00 -1.76
C PRO A 337 -21.28 10.61 -0.53
N LYS A 338 -21.90 10.46 0.64
CA LYS A 338 -21.36 10.93 1.92
C LYS A 338 -20.04 10.25 2.27
N CYS A 339 -19.97 8.95 2.03
CA CYS A 339 -18.79 8.13 2.18
C CYS A 339 -18.86 6.93 1.22
N HIS A 340 -17.71 6.32 0.97
CA HIS A 340 -17.62 5.12 0.15
C HIS A 340 -16.40 4.28 0.52
N THR A 341 -16.53 2.97 0.40
CA THR A 341 -15.44 2.00 0.62
C THR A 341 -15.27 1.13 -0.61
N ILE A 342 -14.03 0.74 -0.88
CA ILE A 342 -13.69 -0.18 -1.97
C ILE A 342 -12.88 -1.32 -1.35
N SER A 343 -13.37 -2.54 -1.48
CA SER A 343 -12.70 -3.75 -1.04
C SER A 343 -12.50 -4.67 -2.24
N ALA A 344 -11.28 -5.16 -2.43
CA ALA A 344 -10.97 -6.05 -3.54
C ALA A 344 -10.08 -7.20 -3.09
N HIS A 345 -10.09 -8.27 -3.88
CA HIS A 345 -9.35 -9.49 -3.59
C HIS A 345 -8.98 -10.22 -4.87
N THR A 346 -7.81 -10.86 -4.88
CA THR A 346 -7.45 -11.88 -5.85
C THR A 346 -7.31 -13.21 -5.13
N ARG A 347 -8.02 -14.23 -5.64
CA ARG A 347 -8.12 -15.52 -4.98
C ARG A 347 -7.25 -16.55 -5.69
N TRP A 348 -6.58 -17.34 -4.87
CA TRP A 348 -5.97 -18.61 -5.23
C TRP A 348 -6.72 -19.68 -4.46
N ALA A 349 -7.44 -20.56 -5.15
CA ALA A 349 -8.37 -21.47 -4.48
C ALA A 349 -7.62 -22.53 -3.65
N SER A 350 -7.71 -22.45 -2.32
CA SER A 350 -7.32 -23.51 -1.37
C SER A 350 -8.51 -24.38 -0.97
N VAL A 351 -9.61 -23.73 -0.59
CA VAL A 351 -10.89 -24.36 -0.22
C VAL A 351 -12.01 -23.83 -1.11
N GLY A 352 -12.69 -24.74 -1.80
CA GLY A 352 -13.82 -24.45 -2.69
C GLY A 352 -13.40 -24.24 -4.15
N ALA A 353 -14.32 -24.54 -5.07
CA ALA A 353 -14.06 -24.50 -6.51
C ALA A 353 -13.60 -23.13 -7.02
N ILE A 354 -12.89 -23.12 -8.15
CA ILE A 354 -12.65 -21.91 -8.94
C ILE A 354 -13.96 -21.59 -9.66
N SER A 355 -14.77 -20.70 -9.06
CA SER A 355 -16.03 -20.26 -9.65
C SER A 355 -16.43 -18.88 -9.12
N GLU A 356 -17.31 -18.21 -9.85
CA GLU A 356 -17.76 -16.85 -9.53
C GLU A 356 -18.44 -16.72 -8.16
N PRO A 357 -19.28 -17.67 -7.71
CA PRO A 357 -19.79 -17.69 -6.33
C PRO A 357 -18.71 -17.75 -5.24
N ASN A 358 -17.55 -18.36 -5.54
CA ASN A 358 -16.45 -18.53 -4.61
C ASN A 358 -15.39 -17.42 -4.74
N CYS A 359 -15.47 -16.58 -5.78
CA CYS A 359 -14.64 -15.40 -5.92
C CYS A 359 -14.99 -14.39 -4.82
N HIS A 360 -13.97 -13.88 -4.12
CA HIS A 360 -14.15 -12.91 -3.06
C HIS A 360 -14.39 -11.50 -3.64
N PRO A 361 -15.17 -10.64 -2.98
CA PRO A 361 -15.82 -10.88 -1.69
C PRO A 361 -17.02 -11.84 -1.77
N VAL A 362 -17.29 -12.53 -0.67
CA VAL A 362 -18.53 -13.28 -0.44
C VAL A 362 -19.40 -12.52 0.56
N ASP A 363 -20.73 -12.75 0.53
CA ASP A 363 -21.70 -12.07 1.39
C ASP A 363 -22.32 -12.99 2.46
N ASN A 364 -23.25 -12.47 3.27
CA ASN A 364 -24.06 -13.22 4.24
C ASN A 364 -25.35 -13.84 3.65
N THR A 365 -25.58 -13.81 2.34
CA THR A 365 -26.82 -14.36 1.76
C THR A 365 -26.90 -15.87 1.94
N THR A 366 -28.05 -16.37 2.42
CA THR A 366 -28.33 -17.80 2.63
C THR A 366 -29.67 -18.20 2.04
N THR A 367 -29.88 -19.50 1.86
CA THR A 367 -31.19 -20.06 1.47
C THR A 367 -31.95 -20.57 2.70
N GLY A 368 -33.28 -20.65 2.63
CA GLY A 368 -34.12 -21.09 3.75
C GLY A 368 -34.83 -19.95 4.48
N SER A 369 -35.48 -20.25 5.60
CA SER A 369 -36.52 -19.38 6.21
C SER A 369 -36.17 -18.86 7.61
N GLY A 370 -34.91 -18.97 8.04
CA GLY A 370 -34.56 -18.98 9.46
C GLY A 370 -33.98 -17.71 10.09
N VAL A 371 -33.48 -16.74 9.32
CA VAL A 371 -32.69 -15.61 9.88
C VAL A 371 -33.13 -14.25 9.30
N PRO A 372 -33.37 -13.22 10.13
CA PRO A 372 -33.59 -11.85 9.65
C PRO A 372 -32.35 -11.34 8.89
N LYS A 373 -32.53 -10.77 7.69
CA LYS A 373 -31.44 -10.12 6.96
C LYS A 373 -30.98 -8.87 7.72
N SER A 374 -29.85 -8.93 8.40
CA SER A 374 -29.27 -7.79 9.12
C SER A 374 -28.33 -7.00 8.21
N GLY A 375 -28.80 -6.49 7.06
CA GLY A 375 -27.94 -5.81 6.08
C GLY A 375 -26.96 -6.75 5.34
N ILE A 376 -26.01 -6.17 4.59
CA ILE A 376 -25.04 -6.93 3.79
C ILE A 376 -23.62 -6.77 4.34
N ILE A 377 -22.92 -7.91 4.48
CA ILE A 377 -21.55 -8.01 4.98
C ILE A 377 -20.71 -8.66 3.89
N HIS A 378 -19.78 -7.92 3.30
CA HIS A 378 -18.86 -8.44 2.30
C HIS A 378 -17.51 -8.76 2.94
N ALA A 379 -17.05 -9.99 2.78
CA ALA A 379 -15.82 -10.50 3.38
C ALA A 379 -14.84 -11.04 2.34
N CYS A 380 -13.56 -10.74 2.55
CA CYS A 380 -12.42 -11.31 1.84
C CYS A 380 -11.50 -12.01 2.85
N LEU A 381 -10.92 -13.14 2.45
CA LEU A 381 -10.00 -13.92 3.26
C LEU A 381 -8.71 -14.22 2.48
N ASN A 382 -7.58 -14.00 3.14
CA ASN A 382 -6.31 -14.66 2.85
C ASN A 382 -6.03 -15.66 3.97
N GLY A 383 -5.62 -16.88 3.61
CA GLY A 383 -5.51 -18.01 4.54
C GLY A 383 -6.77 -18.88 4.52
N ASP A 384 -6.89 -19.75 5.51
CA ASP A 384 -7.97 -20.73 5.63
C ASP A 384 -8.61 -20.66 7.03
N ILE A 385 -9.91 -20.93 7.11
CA ILE A 385 -10.62 -21.12 8.38
C ILE A 385 -10.73 -22.62 8.66
N ASP A 386 -9.79 -23.17 9.44
CA ASP A 386 -9.63 -24.62 9.64
C ASP A 386 -10.89 -25.32 10.17
N ASN A 387 -11.70 -24.62 10.97
CA ASN A 387 -12.92 -25.15 11.57
C ASN A 387 -14.21 -24.77 10.83
N TYR A 388 -14.14 -24.30 9.57
CA TYR A 388 -15.32 -23.84 8.83
C TYR A 388 -16.42 -24.89 8.71
N MET A 389 -16.08 -26.19 8.57
CA MET A 389 -17.06 -27.28 8.49
C MET A 389 -17.85 -27.46 9.78
N GLU A 390 -17.21 -27.25 10.94
CA GLU A 390 -17.88 -27.30 12.24
C GLU A 390 -18.85 -26.12 12.39
N LEU A 391 -18.38 -24.92 12.06
CA LEU A 391 -19.16 -23.69 12.10
C LEU A 391 -20.34 -23.75 11.13
N LYS A 392 -20.13 -24.22 9.89
CA LYS A 392 -21.18 -24.44 8.89
C LYS A 392 -22.27 -25.36 9.45
N LYS A 393 -21.91 -26.53 9.99
CA LYS A 393 -22.88 -27.46 10.59
C LYS A 393 -23.66 -26.83 11.75
N LYS A 394 -23.04 -25.97 12.56
CA LYS A 394 -23.72 -25.25 13.63
C LYS A 394 -24.68 -24.19 13.09
N TYR A 395 -24.28 -23.47 12.05
CA TYR A 395 -25.11 -22.45 11.40
C TYR A 395 -26.35 -23.10 10.77
N GLU A 396 -26.17 -24.14 9.96
CA GLU A 396 -27.24 -24.80 9.19
C GLU A 396 -28.31 -25.49 10.05
N LYS A 397 -28.01 -25.77 11.34
CA LYS A 397 -29.01 -26.27 12.30
C LYS A 397 -30.17 -25.30 12.54
N HIS A 398 -30.01 -24.01 12.23
CA HIS A 398 -31.03 -22.99 12.41
C HIS A 398 -31.97 -22.85 11.18
N GLY A 399 -31.87 -23.74 10.19
CA GLY A 399 -32.75 -23.73 9.01
C GLY A 399 -32.35 -22.74 7.92
N CYS A 400 -31.14 -22.17 8.00
CA CYS A 400 -30.50 -21.36 6.96
C CYS A 400 -29.32 -22.13 6.37
N PHE A 401 -29.29 -22.28 5.05
CA PHE A 401 -28.32 -23.10 4.35
C PHE A 401 -27.40 -22.26 3.47
N ILE A 402 -26.13 -22.65 3.42
CA ILE A 402 -25.18 -22.05 2.47
C ILE A 402 -25.56 -22.56 1.07
N PRO A 403 -25.71 -21.69 0.05
CA PRO A 403 -25.98 -22.11 -1.32
C PRO A 403 -24.95 -23.15 -1.81
N GLN A 404 -25.40 -24.18 -2.53
CA GLN A 404 -24.53 -25.31 -2.91
C GLN A 404 -23.33 -24.89 -3.76
N ASP A 405 -23.49 -23.86 -4.59
CA ASP A 405 -22.41 -23.34 -5.45
C ASP A 405 -21.31 -22.60 -4.66
N VAL A 406 -21.60 -22.19 -3.42
CA VAL A 406 -20.66 -21.55 -2.51
C VAL A 406 -19.99 -22.62 -1.63
N THR A 407 -18.77 -22.98 -2.02
CA THR A 407 -17.97 -24.06 -1.43
C THR A 407 -16.74 -23.56 -0.67
N THR A 408 -16.44 -22.26 -0.74
CA THR A 408 -15.36 -21.61 0.01
C THR A 408 -15.68 -21.49 1.50
N ASP A 409 -14.66 -21.71 2.32
CA ASP A 409 -14.66 -21.48 3.76
C ASP A 409 -14.93 -20.03 4.13
N THR A 410 -14.48 -19.06 3.33
CA THR A 410 -14.70 -17.61 3.52
C THR A 410 -16.15 -17.25 3.81
N LYS A 411 -17.11 -18.00 3.25
CA LYS A 411 -18.55 -17.77 3.44
C LYS A 411 -18.96 -17.83 4.92
N ILE A 412 -18.21 -18.55 5.76
CA ILE A 412 -18.51 -18.61 7.20
C ILE A 412 -18.27 -17.29 7.92
N ILE A 413 -17.38 -16.44 7.41
CA ILE A 413 -17.01 -15.16 8.03
C ILE A 413 -18.22 -14.23 8.15
N PRO A 414 -18.89 -13.83 7.05
CA PRO A 414 -20.03 -12.91 7.13
C PRO A 414 -21.22 -13.53 7.88
N LEU A 415 -21.41 -14.86 7.82
CA LEU A 415 -22.47 -15.56 8.56
C LEU A 415 -22.22 -15.58 10.07
N GLN A 416 -20.97 -15.76 10.50
CA GLN A 416 -20.61 -15.76 11.90
C GLN A 416 -20.70 -14.35 12.50
N ILE A 417 -20.41 -13.31 11.71
CA ILE A 417 -20.63 -11.91 12.09
C ILE A 417 -22.14 -11.64 12.23
N GLU A 418 -22.94 -11.98 11.21
CA GLU A 418 -24.41 -11.84 11.21
C GLU A 418 -25.04 -12.52 12.42
N LYS A 419 -24.59 -13.73 12.78
CA LYS A 419 -25.05 -14.44 13.97
C LYS A 419 -24.89 -13.60 15.24
N TYR A 420 -23.76 -12.93 15.45
CA TYR A 420 -23.56 -12.07 16.63
C TYR A 420 -24.35 -10.78 16.55
N ILE A 421 -24.52 -10.19 15.36
CA ILE A 421 -25.40 -9.03 15.18
C ILE A 421 -26.83 -9.37 15.57
N ASN A 422 -27.33 -10.55 15.15
CA ASN A 422 -28.65 -11.06 15.53
C ASN A 422 -28.79 -11.39 17.02
N GLN A 423 -27.68 -11.48 17.77
CA GLN A 423 -27.68 -11.59 19.23
C GLN A 423 -27.70 -10.22 19.93
N GLY A 424 -27.74 -9.12 19.17
CA GLY A 424 -27.79 -7.75 19.68
C GLY A 424 -26.43 -7.09 19.89
N PHE A 425 -25.35 -7.66 19.35
CA PHE A 425 -24.03 -7.02 19.40
C PHE A 425 -23.86 -5.98 18.28
N GLU A 426 -23.24 -4.85 18.62
CA GLU A 426 -22.78 -3.86 17.65
C GLU A 426 -21.81 -4.48 16.63
N VAL A 427 -21.79 -3.96 15.40
CA VAL A 427 -20.99 -4.52 14.28
C VAL A 427 -19.53 -4.77 14.65
N GLN A 428 -18.89 -3.82 15.34
CA GLN A 428 -17.50 -3.97 15.75
C GLN A 428 -17.30 -5.14 16.74
N GLU A 429 -18.23 -5.31 17.67
CA GLU A 429 -18.16 -6.37 18.67
C GLU A 429 -18.54 -7.73 18.05
N ALA A 430 -19.53 -7.75 17.17
CA ALA A 430 -19.89 -8.93 16.39
C ALA A 430 -18.72 -9.42 15.53
N PHE A 431 -17.98 -8.50 14.90
CA PHE A 431 -16.76 -8.82 14.17
C PHE A 431 -15.70 -9.43 15.09
N ARG A 432 -15.45 -8.82 16.26
CA ARG A 432 -14.48 -9.31 17.25
C ARG A 432 -14.84 -10.72 17.74
N LEU A 433 -16.09 -10.95 18.08
CA LEU A 433 -16.56 -12.27 18.53
C LEU A 433 -16.45 -13.30 17.41
N ALA A 434 -16.80 -12.93 16.17
CA ALA A 434 -16.67 -13.83 15.02
C ALA A 434 -15.23 -14.28 14.78
N VAL A 435 -14.25 -13.37 14.82
CA VAL A 435 -12.84 -13.75 14.60
C VAL A 435 -12.25 -14.62 15.72
N ASN A 436 -12.82 -14.58 16.93
CA ASN A 436 -12.47 -15.49 18.02
C ASN A 436 -12.95 -16.93 17.79
N ASP A 437 -14.00 -17.12 16.99
CA ASP A 437 -14.52 -18.45 16.67
C ASP A 437 -13.67 -19.18 15.62
N PHE A 438 -12.80 -18.47 14.90
CA PHE A 438 -12.00 -19.01 13.80
C PHE A 438 -10.69 -19.64 14.29
N LYS A 439 -10.42 -20.85 13.78
CA LYS A 439 -9.14 -21.55 13.95
C LYS A 439 -8.31 -21.44 12.67
N GLY A 440 -6.99 -21.47 12.81
CA GLY A 440 -6.05 -21.32 11.69
C GLY A 440 -5.44 -19.93 11.61
N SER A 441 -4.60 -19.73 10.59
CA SER A 441 -3.98 -18.43 10.29
C SER A 441 -4.75 -17.73 9.18
N HIS A 442 -5.16 -16.49 9.43
CA HIS A 442 -6.02 -15.74 8.52
C HIS A 442 -5.70 -14.25 8.55
N ALA A 443 -5.97 -13.61 7.42
CA ALA A 443 -6.07 -12.18 7.24
C ALA A 443 -7.44 -11.88 6.58
N ILE A 444 -8.30 -11.19 7.31
CA ILE A 444 -9.70 -10.95 6.94
C ILE A 444 -9.90 -9.45 6.70
N SER A 445 -10.61 -9.11 5.62
CA SER A 445 -11.10 -7.77 5.34
C SER A 445 -12.62 -7.81 5.21
N VAL A 446 -13.32 -6.93 5.92
CA VAL A 446 -14.77 -6.79 5.89
C VAL A 446 -15.17 -5.33 5.73
N HIS A 447 -16.11 -5.08 4.84
CA HIS A 447 -16.90 -3.85 4.82
C HIS A 447 -18.39 -4.20 4.71
N THR A 448 -19.26 -3.39 5.32
CA THR A 448 -20.67 -3.74 5.51
C THR A 448 -21.57 -2.52 5.48
N THR A 449 -22.80 -2.70 5.00
CA THR A 449 -23.84 -1.68 5.01
C THR A 449 -24.29 -1.28 6.42
N LEU A 450 -23.94 -2.08 7.43
CA LEU A 450 -24.29 -1.84 8.83
C LEU A 450 -23.33 -0.90 9.56
N ALA A 451 -22.14 -0.69 8.99
CA ALA A 451 -21.14 0.23 9.51
C ALA A 451 -20.54 1.02 8.33
N PRO A 452 -21.35 1.90 7.70
CA PRO A 452 -20.98 2.54 6.45
C PRO A 452 -19.73 3.43 6.61
N GLY A 453 -18.85 3.42 5.60
CA GLY A 453 -17.59 4.18 5.64
C GLY A 453 -16.46 3.54 6.46
N LYS A 454 -16.67 2.32 7.01
CA LYS A 454 -15.68 1.60 7.80
C LYS A 454 -15.18 0.33 7.09
N ILE A 455 -13.89 0.05 7.24
CA ILE A 455 -13.26 -1.23 6.87
C ILE A 455 -12.72 -1.88 8.14
N PHE A 456 -13.09 -3.15 8.35
CA PHE A 456 -12.66 -3.98 9.46
C PHE A 456 -11.61 -4.97 8.98
N LEU A 457 -10.46 -4.98 9.64
CA LEU A 457 -9.33 -5.84 9.33
C LEU A 457 -9.05 -6.73 10.54
N ALA A 458 -8.78 -8.00 10.31
CA ALA A 458 -8.33 -8.91 11.36
C ALA A 458 -7.19 -9.80 10.86
N GLN A 459 -6.15 -9.99 11.68
CA GLN A 459 -5.05 -10.90 11.37
C GLN A 459 -4.70 -11.77 12.57
N LYS A 460 -4.53 -13.08 12.36
CA LYS A 460 -4.03 -14.03 13.36
C LYS A 460 -3.08 -15.05 12.72
N GLY A 461 -2.00 -15.36 13.43
CA GLY A 461 -0.88 -16.19 12.96
C GLY A 461 0.06 -15.46 12.00
N SER A 462 1.08 -16.18 11.54
CA SER A 462 2.19 -15.65 10.73
C SER A 462 2.12 -15.98 9.24
N GLY A 463 1.15 -16.81 8.82
CA GLY A 463 1.04 -17.27 7.42
C GLY A 463 0.53 -16.19 6.46
N GLN A 464 -0.13 -15.15 6.98
CA GLN A 464 -0.76 -14.08 6.21
C GLN A 464 -0.36 -12.72 6.79
N ALA A 465 -0.44 -11.66 5.97
CA ALA A 465 -0.08 -10.32 6.38
C ALA A 465 -1.11 -9.29 5.94
N ILE A 466 -1.25 -8.23 6.73
CA ILE A 466 -1.99 -7.01 6.39
C ILE A 466 -1.08 -5.81 6.69
N PHE A 467 -0.99 -4.92 5.72
CA PHE A 467 -0.32 -3.63 5.79
C PHE A 467 -1.36 -2.54 5.57
N ILE A 468 -1.41 -1.53 6.45
CA ILE A 468 -2.29 -0.38 6.32
C ILE A 468 -1.48 0.76 5.75
N GLY A 469 -1.66 1.06 4.45
CA GLY A 469 -1.09 2.24 3.82
C GLY A 469 -1.75 3.51 4.33
N ILE A 470 -0.95 4.50 4.72
CA ILE A 470 -1.41 5.81 5.20
C ILE A 470 -1.08 6.84 4.12
N ALA A 471 -2.05 7.16 3.27
CA ALA A 471 -1.96 8.25 2.31
C ALA A 471 -2.50 9.55 2.93
N LYS A 472 -2.35 10.67 2.22
CA LYS A 472 -2.78 11.99 2.73
C LYS A 472 -4.30 12.15 2.84
N ASP A 473 -5.03 11.47 1.96
CA ASP A 473 -6.46 11.63 1.76
C ASP A 473 -7.26 10.32 1.91
N HIS A 474 -6.59 9.19 2.17
CA HIS A 474 -7.23 7.89 2.38
C HIS A 474 -6.31 6.87 3.07
N TYR A 475 -6.90 5.78 3.57
CA TYR A 475 -6.17 4.56 3.91
C TYR A 475 -6.23 3.57 2.74
N MET A 476 -5.19 2.75 2.60
CA MET A 476 -5.11 1.70 1.58
C MET A 476 -4.57 0.41 2.22
N PRO A 477 -5.44 -0.41 2.84
CA PRO A 477 -5.01 -1.70 3.36
C PRO A 477 -4.71 -2.69 2.22
N SER A 478 -3.65 -3.47 2.37
CA SER A 478 -3.26 -4.51 1.40
C SER A 478 -2.53 -5.65 2.09
N SER A 479 -2.53 -6.84 1.49
CA SER A 479 -1.80 -7.99 2.02
C SER A 479 -0.29 -7.90 1.80
N GLU A 480 0.17 -7.01 0.93
CA GLU A 480 1.57 -6.76 0.65
C GLU A 480 1.82 -5.27 0.42
N VAL A 481 3.04 -4.80 0.71
CA VAL A 481 3.44 -3.40 0.48
C VAL A 481 3.31 -2.98 -0.99
N TYR A 482 3.41 -3.93 -1.94
CA TYR A 482 3.23 -3.68 -3.38
C TYR A 482 1.85 -3.13 -3.74
N GLY A 483 0.83 -3.44 -2.94
CA GLY A 483 -0.52 -2.95 -3.15
C GLY A 483 -0.74 -1.49 -2.73
N LEU A 484 0.18 -0.89 -1.97
CA LEU A 484 0.05 0.48 -1.42
C LEU A 484 1.11 1.48 -1.92
N ILE A 485 2.27 1.01 -2.41
CA ILE A 485 3.44 1.86 -2.76
C ILE A 485 3.19 2.92 -3.83
N GLU A 486 2.23 2.71 -4.73
CA GLU A 486 1.82 3.72 -5.71
C GLU A 486 1.13 4.92 -5.03
N GLU A 487 0.36 4.69 -3.97
CA GLU A 487 -0.35 5.77 -3.26
C GLU A 487 0.48 6.33 -2.10
N THR A 488 1.20 5.48 -1.36
CA THR A 488 1.99 5.91 -0.20
C THR A 488 3.13 4.94 0.13
N PRO A 489 4.32 5.44 0.53
CA PRO A 489 5.40 4.60 1.07
C PRO A 489 5.24 4.34 2.58
N PHE A 490 4.27 4.97 3.25
CA PHE A 490 4.10 4.92 4.70
C PHE A 490 3.02 3.92 5.06
N PHE A 491 3.34 3.00 5.97
CA PHE A 491 2.40 1.94 6.35
C PHE A 491 2.57 1.49 7.79
N ILE A 492 1.52 0.87 8.34
CA ILE A 492 1.59 0.09 9.58
C ILE A 492 1.45 -1.39 9.21
N LYS A 493 2.26 -2.27 9.81
CA LYS A 493 2.16 -3.73 9.62
C LYS A 493 1.42 -4.33 10.83
N MET A 494 0.36 -5.09 10.58
CA MET A 494 -0.30 -5.87 11.62
C MET A 494 0.58 -7.07 12.03
N ASP A 495 0.54 -7.41 13.31
CA ASP A 495 1.27 -8.52 13.91
C ASP A 495 0.29 -9.55 14.47
N GLY A 496 -0.08 -10.51 13.62
CA GLY A 496 -0.98 -11.60 14.00
C GLY A 496 -0.32 -12.71 14.81
N GLU A 497 1.01 -12.75 14.90
CA GLU A 497 1.76 -13.84 15.56
C GLU A 497 2.02 -13.53 17.03
N LYS A 498 2.29 -12.26 17.36
CA LYS A 498 2.65 -11.84 18.71
C LYS A 498 1.57 -12.16 19.73
N GLU A 499 1.93 -12.99 20.71
CA GLU A 499 1.17 -13.19 21.93
C GLU A 499 1.50 -12.10 22.95
N VAL A 500 0.48 -11.58 23.62
CA VAL A 500 0.63 -10.58 24.68
C VAL A 500 -0.27 -10.89 25.88
N GLU A 501 0.08 -10.35 27.04
CA GLU A 501 -0.80 -10.36 28.20
C GLU A 501 -1.96 -9.39 27.94
N GLY A 502 -3.15 -9.94 27.77
CA GLY A 502 -4.40 -9.24 27.55
C GLY A 502 -5.28 -9.16 28.80
N LYS A 503 -6.53 -8.73 28.61
CA LYS A 503 -7.52 -8.56 29.69
C LYS A 503 -7.89 -9.89 30.36
N ASP A 504 -8.01 -10.94 29.55
CA ASP A 504 -8.50 -12.26 29.97
C ASP A 504 -7.39 -13.34 29.98
N GLY A 505 -6.12 -12.91 30.03
CA GLY A 505 -4.94 -13.76 29.94
C GLY A 505 -4.17 -13.55 28.64
N MET A 506 -3.39 -14.54 28.21
CA MET A 506 -2.63 -14.44 26.95
C MET A 506 -3.58 -14.35 25.75
N THR A 507 -3.37 -13.34 24.91
CA THR A 507 -4.17 -13.07 23.71
C THR A 507 -3.29 -12.98 22.48
N GLN A 508 -3.88 -13.31 21.33
CA GLN A 508 -3.22 -13.30 20.03
C GLN A 508 -4.21 -12.83 18.96
N GLY A 509 -3.69 -12.18 17.93
CA GLY A 509 -4.46 -11.67 16.81
C GLY A 509 -4.89 -10.22 17.03
N GLN A 510 -4.88 -9.45 15.95
CA GLN A 510 -5.13 -8.02 15.96
C GLN A 510 -6.32 -7.65 15.08
N ILE A 511 -7.10 -6.67 15.51
CA ILE A 511 -8.22 -6.06 14.80
C ILE A 511 -7.93 -4.59 14.61
N PHE A 512 -8.01 -4.12 13.37
CA PHE A 512 -7.86 -2.72 13.01
C PHE A 512 -9.15 -2.26 12.31
N VAL A 513 -9.73 -1.16 12.77
CA VAL A 513 -10.90 -0.53 12.15
C VAL A 513 -10.48 0.81 11.55
N LEU A 514 -10.67 0.93 10.24
CA LEU A 514 -10.41 2.14 9.46
C LEU A 514 -11.72 2.85 9.22
N ASP A 515 -11.80 4.13 9.53
CA ASP A 515 -13.02 4.93 9.41
C ASP A 515 -12.75 6.19 8.57
N GLN A 516 -13.50 6.35 7.49
CA GLN A 516 -13.41 7.51 6.60
C GLN A 516 -13.81 8.83 7.29
N CYS A 517 -14.62 8.76 8.35
CA CYS A 517 -15.02 9.91 9.16
C CYS A 517 -13.99 10.28 10.25
N SER A 518 -12.93 9.48 10.42
CA SER A 518 -11.88 9.76 11.41
C SER A 518 -11.01 10.97 11.04
N ALA A 519 -10.12 11.38 11.95
CA ALA A 519 -9.16 12.44 11.69
C ALA A 519 -8.11 12.10 10.60
N GLY A 520 -8.06 10.84 10.14
CA GLY A 520 -7.01 10.34 9.25
C GLY A 520 -5.69 10.08 9.99
N GLY A 521 -4.66 9.66 9.24
CA GLY A 521 -3.34 9.39 9.81
C GLY A 521 -3.33 8.20 10.78
N ILE A 522 -2.44 8.21 11.77
CA ILE A 522 -2.38 7.10 12.74
C ILE A 522 -3.51 7.19 13.78
N ASP A 523 -3.91 8.40 14.14
CA ASP A 523 -4.91 8.67 15.19
C ASP A 523 -6.33 8.25 14.75
N GLY A 524 -6.57 8.12 13.44
CA GLY A 524 -7.83 7.63 12.90
C GLY A 524 -7.98 6.12 12.85
N ILE A 525 -6.97 5.35 13.30
CA ILE A 525 -7.00 3.88 13.30
C ILE A 525 -7.34 3.38 14.70
N LYS A 526 -8.45 2.65 14.83
CA LYS A 526 -8.78 1.96 16.09
C LYS A 526 -8.22 0.55 16.05
N ALA A 527 -7.26 0.25 16.94
CA ALA A 527 -6.57 -1.04 16.99
C ALA A 527 -6.77 -1.75 18.34
N THR A 528 -7.07 -3.04 18.30
CA THR A 528 -7.26 -3.90 19.49
C THR A 528 -6.76 -5.33 19.22
N TYR A 529 -6.44 -6.07 20.28
CA TYR A 529 -6.32 -7.53 20.20
C TYR A 529 -7.71 -8.20 20.18
N TYR A 530 -7.75 -9.51 19.92
CA TYR A 530 -9.01 -10.26 19.79
C TYR A 530 -9.83 -10.31 21.09
N ASP A 531 -9.19 -10.16 22.25
CA ASP A 531 -9.81 -10.04 23.58
C ASP A 531 -10.24 -8.59 23.91
N ASN A 532 -10.20 -7.68 22.94
CA ASN A 532 -10.51 -6.26 23.11
C ASN A 532 -9.48 -5.48 23.96
N THR A 533 -8.26 -6.01 24.15
CA THR A 533 -7.15 -5.23 24.72
C THR A 533 -6.72 -4.14 23.73
N PRO A 534 -6.70 -2.85 24.11
CA PRO A 534 -6.33 -1.77 23.19
C PRO A 534 -4.88 -1.85 22.73
N ILE A 535 -4.64 -1.53 21.45
CA ILE A 535 -3.31 -1.33 20.89
C ILE A 535 -3.10 0.17 20.72
N VAL A 536 -2.14 0.74 21.45
CA VAL A 536 -1.77 2.15 21.32
C VAL A 536 -0.77 2.28 20.19
N LEU A 537 -1.22 2.87 19.08
CA LEU A 537 -0.39 3.16 17.92
C LEU A 537 0.29 4.52 18.10
N GLY A 538 1.59 4.59 17.81
CA GLY A 538 2.40 5.79 17.86
C GLY A 538 3.27 5.96 16.62
N LYS A 539 3.97 7.10 16.51
CA LYS A 539 4.78 7.44 15.32
C LYS A 539 5.82 6.37 14.94
N ASN A 540 6.31 5.60 15.92
CA ASN A 540 7.29 4.54 15.69
C ASN A 540 6.69 3.29 15.02
N ASP A 541 5.37 3.13 15.04
CA ASP A 541 4.68 2.03 14.34
C ASP A 541 4.53 2.31 12.84
N ILE A 542 4.66 3.57 12.41
CA ILE A 542 4.68 3.95 11.00
C ILE A 542 6.03 3.57 10.40
N LYS A 543 5.99 2.61 9.49
CA LYS A 543 7.13 2.16 8.69
C LYS A 543 7.17 2.89 7.35
N TYR A 544 8.35 2.95 6.76
CA TYR A 544 8.60 3.48 5.43
C TYR A 544 9.19 2.38 4.55
N THR A 545 8.76 2.28 3.30
CA THR A 545 9.38 1.40 2.31
C THR A 545 10.13 2.21 1.25
N GLU A 546 11.37 1.79 0.96
CA GLU A 546 12.14 2.32 -0.18
C GLU A 546 11.63 1.80 -1.53
N ILE A 547 10.90 0.68 -1.54
CA ILE A 547 10.33 0.09 -2.76
C ILE A 547 9.35 1.08 -3.40
N THR A 548 9.53 1.32 -4.69
CA THR A 548 8.66 2.16 -5.52
C THR A 548 7.89 1.33 -6.53
N SER A 549 6.88 1.93 -7.18
CA SER A 549 6.14 1.26 -8.26
C SER A 549 7.01 0.96 -9.48
N ARG A 550 8.08 1.74 -9.70
CA ARG A 550 9.08 1.50 -10.74
C ARG A 550 9.83 0.20 -10.54
N ASP A 551 10.14 -0.16 -9.29
CA ASP A 551 10.92 -1.36 -8.96
C ASP A 551 10.17 -2.66 -9.23
N ILE A 552 8.84 -2.62 -9.16
CA ILE A 552 7.96 -3.78 -9.26
C ILE A 552 7.09 -3.77 -10.51
N ASP A 553 7.36 -2.86 -11.45
CA ASP A 553 6.63 -2.78 -12.71
C ASP A 553 7.01 -3.95 -13.64
N ARG A 554 6.04 -4.51 -14.34
CA ARG A 554 6.25 -5.61 -15.31
C ARG A 554 6.79 -5.10 -16.65
N GLN A 555 6.71 -3.81 -16.93
CA GLN A 555 6.99 -3.19 -18.22
C GLN A 555 6.20 -3.90 -19.33
N ASP A 556 6.73 -3.93 -20.55
CA ASP A 556 6.10 -4.57 -21.71
C ASP A 556 6.28 -6.10 -21.73
N PHE A 557 6.76 -6.71 -20.65
CA PHE A 557 6.95 -8.16 -20.59
C PHE A 557 5.63 -8.89 -20.32
N PRO A 558 5.38 -10.04 -20.99
CA PRO A 558 4.20 -10.86 -20.70
C PRO A 558 4.24 -11.46 -19.28
N HIS A 559 5.44 -11.72 -18.74
CA HIS A 559 5.64 -12.33 -17.43
C HIS A 559 6.82 -11.69 -16.69
N TYR A 560 6.70 -11.52 -15.38
CA TYR A 560 7.80 -11.09 -14.51
C TYR A 560 9.02 -12.02 -14.65
N PHE A 561 8.82 -13.32 -14.81
CA PHE A 561 9.92 -14.26 -14.98
C PHE A 561 10.75 -13.97 -16.25
N LEU A 562 10.10 -13.64 -17.37
CA LEU A 562 10.80 -13.28 -18.61
C LEU A 562 11.51 -11.93 -18.47
N LYS A 563 10.89 -10.97 -17.77
CA LYS A 563 11.52 -9.69 -17.41
C LYS A 563 12.80 -9.92 -16.61
N GLU A 564 12.75 -10.66 -15.51
CA GLU A 564 13.88 -10.92 -14.62
C GLU A 564 15.02 -11.67 -15.33
N ILE A 565 14.70 -12.64 -16.19
CA ILE A 565 15.71 -13.30 -17.05
C ILE A 565 16.36 -12.28 -17.99
N SER A 566 15.57 -11.44 -18.63
CA SER A 566 16.05 -10.45 -19.60
C SER A 566 16.87 -9.33 -18.94
N GLU A 567 16.53 -8.96 -17.70
CA GLU A 567 17.23 -7.96 -16.88
C GLU A 567 18.45 -8.53 -16.13
N SER A 568 18.71 -9.84 -16.21
CA SER A 568 19.82 -10.49 -15.51
C SER A 568 21.20 -9.88 -15.83
N PRO A 569 21.56 -9.52 -17.09
CA PRO A 569 22.83 -8.86 -17.38
C PRO A 569 23.00 -7.53 -16.63
N HIS A 570 21.95 -6.70 -16.63
CA HIS A 570 21.96 -5.43 -15.92
C HIS A 570 21.97 -5.62 -14.40
N SER A 571 21.30 -6.66 -13.89
CA SER A 571 21.31 -7.01 -12.47
C SER A 571 22.70 -7.44 -11.99
N VAL A 572 23.45 -8.20 -12.82
CA VAL A 572 24.85 -8.55 -12.55
C VAL A 572 25.73 -7.30 -12.57
N GLU A 573 25.58 -6.43 -13.57
CA GLU A 573 26.29 -5.16 -13.64
C GLU A 573 26.05 -4.34 -12.37
N LYS A 574 24.79 -4.17 -11.95
CA LYS A 574 24.39 -3.46 -10.73
C LYS A 574 24.96 -4.09 -9.46
N THR A 575 25.06 -5.42 -9.40
CA THR A 575 25.68 -6.12 -8.26
C THR A 575 27.18 -5.83 -8.16
N LEU A 576 27.85 -5.65 -9.30
CA LEU A 576 29.28 -5.30 -9.36
C LEU A 576 29.52 -3.80 -9.16
N GLN A 577 28.51 -2.94 -9.33
CA GLN A 577 28.65 -1.50 -9.13
C GLN A 577 29.17 -1.20 -7.72
N ASN A 578 30.14 -0.29 -7.66
CA ASN A 578 30.83 0.12 -6.44
C ASN A 578 31.61 -0.98 -5.68
N ARG A 579 31.69 -2.21 -6.20
CA ARG A 579 32.42 -3.32 -5.55
C ARG A 579 33.84 -3.53 -6.08
N TRP A 580 34.28 -2.72 -7.05
CA TRP A 580 35.63 -2.74 -7.59
C TRP A 580 36.15 -1.33 -7.89
N LYS A 581 37.47 -1.14 -7.86
CA LYS A 581 38.16 0.13 -8.14
C LYS A 581 39.41 -0.09 -9.00
N ILE A 582 39.79 0.93 -9.75
CA ILE A 582 41.04 0.97 -10.55
C ILE A 582 42.11 1.69 -9.73
N LYS A 583 43.22 1.00 -9.42
CA LYS A 583 44.33 1.62 -8.68
C LYS A 583 44.93 2.80 -9.48
N LYS A 584 45.08 3.95 -8.81
CA LYS A 584 45.68 5.18 -9.38
C LYS A 584 47.12 4.96 -9.89
N ASP A 585 47.87 4.05 -9.25
CA ASP A 585 49.32 3.90 -9.50
C ASP A 585 49.72 2.77 -10.47
N LYS A 586 48.76 1.96 -10.96
CA LYS A 586 49.02 0.86 -11.92
C LYS A 586 47.84 0.66 -12.86
N ILE A 587 47.98 1.12 -14.11
CA ILE A 587 46.99 0.94 -15.17
C ILE A 587 46.68 -0.56 -15.31
N GLY A 588 45.39 -0.93 -15.19
CA GLY A 588 44.91 -2.29 -15.41
C GLY A 588 44.83 -3.21 -14.18
N GLN A 589 45.13 -2.73 -12.97
CA GLN A 589 44.87 -3.50 -11.74
C GLN A 589 43.53 -3.11 -11.09
N TYR A 590 42.62 -4.08 -11.06
CA TYR A 590 41.33 -3.99 -10.36
C TYR A 590 41.48 -4.48 -8.91
N VAL A 591 40.79 -3.82 -7.98
CA VAL A 591 40.74 -4.21 -6.57
C VAL A 591 39.30 -4.32 -6.14
N ILE A 592 38.94 -5.42 -5.47
CA ILE A 592 37.63 -5.54 -4.82
C ILE A 592 37.57 -4.58 -3.64
N THR A 593 36.48 -3.82 -3.57
CA THR A 593 36.21 -2.89 -2.48
C THR A 593 34.87 -3.26 -1.88
N LEU A 594 34.89 -3.76 -0.65
CA LEU A 594 33.67 -4.02 0.14
C LEU A 594 33.62 -2.98 1.26
N ASP A 595 32.45 -2.43 1.49
CA ASP A 595 32.24 -1.45 2.55
C ASP A 595 32.28 -2.11 3.95
N ASN A 596 32.37 -1.27 4.99
CA ASN A 596 32.42 -1.72 6.38
C ASN A 596 31.10 -2.38 6.85
N LYS A 597 29.97 -2.17 6.14
CA LYS A 597 28.69 -2.81 6.46
C LYS A 597 28.65 -4.25 5.97
N THR A 598 29.23 -4.51 4.80
CA THR A 598 29.43 -5.86 4.27
C THR A 598 30.41 -6.64 5.12
N PHE A 599 31.56 -6.04 5.45
CA PHE A 599 32.61 -6.73 6.21
C PHE A 599 33.11 -5.89 7.39
N PRO A 600 32.37 -5.84 8.52
CA PRO A 600 32.74 -5.04 9.68
C PRO A 600 34.07 -5.43 10.31
N LYS A 601 34.68 -4.49 11.04
CA LYS A 601 35.98 -4.67 11.72
C LYS A 601 36.01 -5.87 12.66
N THR A 602 34.86 -6.26 13.23
CA THR A 602 34.73 -7.44 14.10
C THR A 602 34.99 -8.72 13.31
N LEU A 603 34.33 -8.89 12.15
CA LEU A 603 34.53 -10.01 11.24
C LEU A 603 35.97 -10.04 10.68
N GLN A 604 36.49 -8.88 10.26
CA GLN A 604 37.88 -8.75 9.80
C GLN A 604 38.88 -9.24 10.84
N LYS A 605 38.75 -8.78 12.09
CA LYS A 605 39.63 -9.18 13.21
C LYS A 605 39.49 -10.67 13.51
N ALA A 606 38.29 -11.24 13.45
CA ALA A 606 38.06 -12.65 13.71
C ALA A 606 38.77 -13.56 12.69
N LEU A 607 38.76 -13.18 11.41
CA LEU A 607 39.50 -13.89 10.36
C LEU A 607 41.00 -13.70 10.47
N LEU A 608 41.48 -12.47 10.61
CA LEU A 608 42.92 -12.19 10.72
C LEU A 608 43.57 -12.87 11.93
N ASN A 609 42.84 -12.97 13.03
CA ASN A 609 43.28 -13.66 14.25
C ASN A 609 43.02 -15.18 14.22
N LYS A 610 42.59 -15.74 13.09
CA LYS A 610 42.31 -17.18 12.89
C LYS A 610 41.30 -17.76 13.90
N LYS A 611 40.35 -16.94 14.36
CA LYS A 611 39.24 -17.41 15.19
C LYS A 611 38.22 -18.17 14.36
N ILE A 612 37.89 -17.64 13.18
CA ILE A 612 36.99 -18.30 12.24
C ILE A 612 37.78 -19.41 11.53
N ARG A 613 37.31 -20.65 11.68
CA ARG A 613 37.83 -21.85 11.03
C ARG A 613 36.76 -22.59 10.25
N ARG A 614 35.48 -22.38 10.57
CA ARG A 614 34.35 -23.01 9.89
C ARG A 614 33.54 -21.93 9.18
N ILE A 615 33.21 -22.14 7.91
CA ILE A 615 32.36 -21.23 7.13
C ILE A 615 31.19 -22.05 6.57
N PHE A 616 29.97 -21.66 6.94
CA PHE A 616 28.75 -22.32 6.48
C PHE A 616 27.95 -21.36 5.62
N PHE A 617 27.72 -21.71 4.36
CA PHE A 617 26.72 -21.04 3.53
C PHE A 617 25.35 -21.70 3.75
N VAL A 618 24.33 -20.89 4.03
CA VAL A 618 22.98 -21.40 4.31
C VAL A 618 21.93 -20.70 3.46
N GLY A 619 20.93 -21.45 3.02
CA GLY A 619 19.81 -20.93 2.22
C GLY A 619 18.71 -21.97 2.06
N GLN A 620 17.60 -21.56 1.47
CA GLN A 620 16.48 -22.45 1.13
C GLN A 620 16.16 -22.39 -0.37
N GLY A 621 15.69 -23.51 -0.94
CA GLY A 621 15.37 -23.59 -2.37
C GLY A 621 16.53 -23.16 -3.28
N THR A 622 16.27 -22.27 -4.23
CA THR A 622 17.29 -21.71 -5.15
C THR A 622 18.41 -20.98 -4.41
N ALA A 623 18.13 -20.33 -3.27
CA ALA A 623 19.17 -19.71 -2.45
C ALA A 623 20.09 -20.75 -1.80
N GLY A 624 19.58 -21.96 -1.50
CA GLY A 624 20.40 -23.10 -1.09
C GLY A 624 21.32 -23.59 -2.22
N VAL A 625 20.85 -23.57 -3.47
CA VAL A 625 21.71 -23.88 -4.64
C VAL A 625 22.82 -22.85 -4.79
N ALA A 626 22.50 -21.55 -4.67
CA ALA A 626 23.51 -20.48 -4.65
C ALA A 626 24.53 -20.66 -3.51
N ALA A 627 24.06 -21.05 -2.32
CA ALA A 627 24.93 -21.33 -1.16
C ALA A 627 25.93 -22.45 -1.45
N HIS A 628 25.51 -23.55 -2.09
CA HIS A 628 26.41 -24.61 -2.54
C HIS A 628 27.46 -24.08 -3.52
N THR A 629 27.06 -23.35 -4.55
CA THR A 629 27.99 -22.77 -5.53
C THR A 629 29.00 -21.83 -4.86
N CYS A 630 28.57 -20.99 -3.91
CA CYS A 630 29.48 -20.11 -3.17
C CYS A 630 30.50 -20.89 -2.34
N ALA A 631 30.06 -21.96 -1.65
CA ALA A 631 30.96 -22.81 -0.87
C ALA A 631 31.99 -23.52 -1.76
N ASP A 632 31.58 -24.04 -2.92
CA ASP A 632 32.47 -24.73 -3.86
C ASP A 632 33.51 -23.78 -4.47
N ILE A 633 33.07 -22.60 -4.91
CA ILE A 633 33.97 -21.56 -5.42
C ILE A 633 34.97 -21.13 -4.35
N LEU A 634 34.52 -20.88 -3.12
CA LEU A 634 35.39 -20.44 -2.05
C LEU A 634 36.40 -21.53 -1.65
N ASN A 635 35.97 -22.79 -1.58
CA ASN A 635 36.86 -23.93 -1.36
C ASN A 635 37.95 -24.01 -2.44
N TYR A 636 37.55 -23.93 -3.72
CA TYR A 636 38.47 -24.03 -4.85
C TYR A 636 39.55 -22.93 -4.86
N TYR A 637 39.17 -21.68 -4.62
CA TYR A 637 40.11 -20.55 -4.69
C TYR A 637 40.89 -20.31 -3.40
N MET A 638 40.34 -20.62 -2.22
CA MET A 638 41.09 -20.50 -0.97
C MET A 638 42.11 -21.62 -0.82
N ASP A 639 41.74 -22.86 -1.19
CA ASP A 639 42.57 -24.07 -1.10
C ASP A 639 43.39 -24.16 0.20
N ASP A 640 42.77 -23.78 1.32
CA ASP A 640 43.42 -23.73 2.63
C ASP A 640 42.73 -24.74 3.58
N PRO A 641 43.43 -25.84 3.94
CA PRO A 641 42.87 -26.90 4.78
C PRO A 641 42.59 -26.47 6.22
N SER A 642 43.03 -25.27 6.64
CA SER A 642 42.69 -24.71 7.95
C SER A 642 41.24 -24.20 8.04
N PHE A 643 40.57 -24.06 6.89
CA PHE A 643 39.15 -23.74 6.82
C PHE A 643 38.32 -24.98 6.46
N TYR A 644 37.26 -25.20 7.22
CA TYR A 644 36.16 -26.08 6.84
C TYR A 644 35.06 -25.23 6.22
N ILE A 645 34.82 -25.38 4.91
CA ILE A 645 33.81 -24.60 4.19
C ILE A 645 32.77 -25.55 3.62
N SER A 646 31.50 -25.33 3.94
CA SER A 646 30.41 -26.15 3.42
C SER A 646 29.14 -25.34 3.24
N ALA A 647 28.17 -25.94 2.54
CA ALA A 647 26.83 -25.42 2.43
C ALA A 647 25.83 -26.41 3.03
N ILE A 648 24.82 -25.89 3.72
CA ILE A 648 23.75 -26.67 4.33
C ILE A 648 22.43 -25.91 4.20
N LYS A 649 21.33 -26.63 3.95
CA LYS A 649 20.00 -26.04 3.97
C LYS A 649 19.71 -25.48 5.36
N ALA A 650 19.09 -24.30 5.43
CA ALA A 650 18.85 -23.63 6.71
C ALA A 650 18.04 -24.50 7.70
N SER A 651 16.97 -25.14 7.23
CA SER A 651 16.13 -26.06 8.02
C SER A 651 16.90 -27.28 8.53
N GLU A 652 17.89 -27.77 7.79
CA GLU A 652 18.70 -28.91 8.22
C GLU A 652 19.68 -28.52 9.32
N LEU A 653 20.27 -27.33 9.22
CA LEU A 653 21.13 -26.78 10.26
C LEU A 653 20.34 -26.51 11.54
N SER A 654 19.25 -25.76 11.45
CA SER A 654 18.43 -25.41 12.61
C SER A 654 17.66 -26.59 13.20
N GLY A 655 17.15 -27.51 12.39
CA GLY A 655 16.29 -28.60 12.85
C GLY A 655 17.03 -29.87 13.32
N PHE A 656 18.24 -30.14 12.84
CA PHE A 656 18.92 -31.41 13.11
C PHE A 656 20.37 -31.29 13.57
N LYS A 657 20.98 -30.10 13.49
CA LYS A 657 22.38 -29.89 13.85
C LYS A 657 22.56 -28.97 15.07
N LEU A 658 21.49 -28.29 15.49
CA LEU A 658 21.46 -27.41 16.65
C LEU A 658 20.35 -27.89 17.60
N ASN A 659 20.64 -27.92 18.89
CA ASN A 659 19.69 -28.28 19.96
C ASN A 659 19.67 -27.19 21.03
N ASP A 660 18.55 -27.01 21.72
CA ASP A 660 18.36 -25.94 22.71
C ASP A 660 19.35 -26.00 23.89
N ASP A 661 19.86 -27.19 24.21
CA ASP A 661 20.83 -27.41 25.30
C ASP A 661 22.31 -27.26 24.88
N ASP A 662 22.58 -26.90 23.62
CA ASP A 662 23.96 -26.72 23.14
C ASP A 662 24.71 -25.61 23.89
N ASP A 663 26.03 -25.76 24.04
CA ASP A 663 26.89 -24.72 24.61
C ASP A 663 26.75 -23.40 23.81
N LYS A 664 26.54 -22.29 24.51
CA LYS A 664 26.46 -20.93 23.94
C LYS A 664 27.71 -20.50 23.16
N LYS A 665 28.81 -21.25 23.25
CA LYS A 665 30.05 -21.02 22.49
C LYS A 665 30.33 -22.09 21.44
N MET A 666 29.42 -23.03 21.21
CA MET A 666 29.62 -24.14 20.27
C MET A 666 30.01 -23.69 18.86
N MET A 667 29.60 -22.49 18.44
CA MET A 667 29.86 -21.94 17.12
C MET A 667 30.81 -20.73 17.13
N GLU A 668 31.57 -20.49 18.20
CA GLU A 668 32.45 -19.30 18.31
C GLU A 668 33.57 -19.21 17.25
N ASP A 669 33.90 -20.33 16.61
CA ASP A 669 34.87 -20.42 15.51
C ASP A 669 34.22 -20.51 14.13
N SER A 670 32.91 -20.23 14.03
CA SER A 670 32.12 -20.34 12.81
C SER A 670 31.68 -18.98 12.27
N LEU A 671 31.70 -18.85 10.94
CA LEU A 671 31.03 -17.80 10.18
C LEU A 671 29.87 -18.43 9.40
N VAL A 672 28.64 -17.98 9.65
CA VAL A 672 27.44 -18.41 8.92
C VAL A 672 27.01 -17.32 7.96
N ILE A 673 27.00 -17.63 6.67
CA ILE A 673 26.64 -16.73 5.59
C ILE A 673 25.27 -17.14 5.04
N ALA A 674 24.24 -16.39 5.40
CA ALA A 674 22.87 -16.66 4.99
C ALA A 674 22.55 -16.00 3.64
N ILE A 675 22.08 -16.77 2.67
CA ILE A 675 21.63 -16.29 1.37
C ILE A 675 20.10 -16.31 1.34
N SER A 676 19.48 -15.16 1.06
CA SER A 676 18.03 -15.03 0.93
C SER A 676 17.66 -13.93 -0.06
N GLN A 677 16.74 -14.20 -0.98
CA GLN A 677 16.23 -13.16 -1.89
C GLN A 677 15.34 -12.16 -1.14
N SER A 678 14.41 -12.65 -0.32
CA SER A 678 13.41 -11.80 0.36
C SER A 678 13.92 -11.24 1.70
N GLY A 679 14.90 -11.91 2.32
CA GLY A 679 15.38 -11.65 3.67
C GLY A 679 14.38 -11.94 4.79
N THR A 680 13.23 -12.54 4.46
CA THR A 680 12.13 -12.89 5.40
C THR A 680 11.85 -14.39 5.48
N THR A 681 12.63 -15.23 4.79
CA THR A 681 12.46 -16.68 4.82
C THR A 681 12.57 -17.20 6.25
N THR A 682 11.51 -17.80 6.79
CA THR A 682 11.39 -18.17 8.20
C THR A 682 12.51 -19.09 8.66
N ASP A 683 12.76 -20.20 7.95
CA ASP A 683 13.81 -21.14 8.33
C ASP A 683 15.21 -20.50 8.33
N THR A 684 15.49 -19.66 7.33
CA THR A 684 16.77 -18.93 7.24
C THR A 684 16.94 -17.96 8.39
N ASN A 685 15.90 -17.15 8.69
CA ASN A 685 15.92 -16.21 9.79
C ASN A 685 16.07 -16.90 11.15
N ARG A 686 15.30 -17.97 11.39
CA ARG A 686 15.40 -18.79 12.61
C ARG A 686 16.78 -19.40 12.77
N THR A 687 17.36 -19.89 11.67
CA THR A 687 18.73 -20.43 11.69
C THR A 687 19.75 -19.37 12.09
N VAL A 688 19.64 -18.16 11.54
CA VAL A 688 20.52 -17.03 11.92
C VAL A 688 20.41 -16.70 13.41
N ASP A 689 19.20 -16.65 13.96
CA ASP A 689 18.99 -16.41 15.39
C ASP A 689 19.68 -17.51 16.23
N MET A 690 19.44 -18.78 15.90
CA MET A 690 19.98 -19.92 16.65
C MET A 690 21.51 -20.01 16.60
N VAL A 691 22.15 -19.76 15.46
CA VAL A 691 23.62 -19.80 15.37
C VAL A 691 24.27 -18.63 16.11
N LYS A 692 23.62 -17.45 16.09
CA LYS A 692 24.10 -16.25 16.78
C LYS A 692 24.03 -16.40 18.29
N GLU A 693 22.96 -17.01 18.82
CA GLU A 693 22.84 -17.38 20.24
C GLU A 693 23.96 -18.33 20.71
N ARG A 694 24.57 -19.08 19.79
CA ARG A 694 25.68 -20.01 20.02
C ARG A 694 27.06 -19.44 19.68
N GLY A 695 27.14 -18.12 19.54
CA GLY A 695 28.38 -17.38 19.39
C GLY A 695 28.93 -17.31 17.96
N ALA A 696 28.19 -17.78 16.96
CA ALA A 696 28.62 -17.68 15.56
C ALA A 696 28.72 -16.23 15.11
N TYR A 697 29.71 -15.98 14.25
CA TYR A 697 29.73 -14.79 13.41
C TYR A 697 28.72 -14.95 12.28
N THR A 698 28.03 -13.88 11.90
CA THR A 698 26.94 -13.95 10.91
C THR A 698 27.06 -12.90 9.82
N MET A 699 26.78 -13.31 8.58
CA MET A 699 26.68 -12.42 7.43
C MET A 699 25.44 -12.80 6.60
N ALA A 700 24.80 -11.83 5.94
CA ALA A 700 23.75 -12.10 4.97
C ALA A 700 24.12 -11.59 3.58
N ILE A 701 23.75 -12.34 2.53
CA ILE A 701 23.69 -11.88 1.14
C ILE A 701 22.21 -11.79 0.78
N VAL A 702 21.73 -10.57 0.55
CA VAL A 702 20.28 -10.32 0.43
C VAL A 702 19.94 -9.25 -0.59
N ASN A 703 18.92 -9.54 -1.41
CA ASN A 703 18.49 -8.61 -2.45
C ASN A 703 17.58 -7.49 -1.90
N ARG A 704 16.79 -7.79 -0.86
CA ARG A 704 15.86 -6.84 -0.24
C ARG A 704 16.55 -6.05 0.88
N ARG A 705 16.73 -4.75 0.67
CA ARG A 705 17.20 -3.79 1.69
C ARG A 705 16.28 -3.82 2.92
N ASP A 706 16.88 -3.68 4.10
CA ASP A 706 16.18 -3.56 5.39
C ASP A 706 15.13 -4.66 5.64
N SER A 707 15.39 -5.84 5.12
CA SER A 707 14.62 -7.05 5.43
C SER A 707 15.03 -7.62 6.78
N ASP A 708 14.18 -8.41 7.42
CA ASP A 708 14.35 -8.88 8.80
C ASP A 708 15.76 -9.46 9.07
N ILE A 709 16.31 -10.23 8.13
CA ILE A 709 17.65 -10.83 8.27
C ILE A 709 18.78 -9.80 8.36
N THR A 710 18.64 -8.63 7.72
CA THR A 710 19.68 -7.58 7.68
C THR A 710 19.95 -6.97 9.06
N PHE A 711 18.96 -7.00 9.95
CA PHE A 711 19.09 -6.50 11.32
C PHE A 711 19.60 -7.57 12.30
N LYS A 712 19.60 -8.83 11.88
CA LYS A 712 19.98 -9.99 12.71
C LYS A 712 21.44 -10.37 12.57
N VAL A 713 22.08 -10.05 11.44
CA VAL A 713 23.46 -10.44 11.13
C VAL A 713 24.49 -9.37 11.47
N ASP A 714 25.76 -9.74 11.51
CA ASP A 714 26.86 -8.80 11.79
C ASP A 714 27.29 -8.03 10.53
N GLY A 715 27.28 -8.68 9.36
CA GLY A 715 27.57 -8.06 8.06
C GLY A 715 26.49 -8.30 7.01
N VAL A 716 26.26 -7.34 6.11
CA VAL A 716 25.21 -7.42 5.07
C VAL A 716 25.78 -7.06 3.70
N MET A 717 25.61 -7.96 2.74
CA MET A 717 25.94 -7.79 1.32
C MET A 717 24.71 -7.60 0.47
#